data_AF-A0A7X7A431-F1
#
_entry.id   AF-A0A7X7A431-F1
#
_cell.length_a   1.000
_cell.length_b   1.000
_cell.length_c   1.000
_cell.angle_alpha   90.00
_cell.angle_beta   90.00
_cell.angle_gamma   90.00
#
_symmetry.space_group_name_H-M   'P 1'
#
loop_
_entity.id
_entity.type
_entity.pdbx_description
1 polymer ?
#
loop_
_entity_poly.entity_id
_entity_poly.type
_entity_poly.pdbx_seq_one_letter_code
_entity_poly.pdbx_strand_id
1 'polypeptide(L)'
;MGYATGGATALDSPVQYLKGVGPRRAEAFERLGVRTARDLLWHLPRRYEDRRRFSPIRLLSHGAAALVSGRVTGASTERRRGLVITRVLLVDDSGSAHLTWYNQPYMEKRFPVGTHLVAYGKVERRFGAVQILNPECEVVTGNDLAGMGRIVPIYPLTEGLSQQVVRNVLFGLMELTARVPDSLPASVRERCALVSLPVALRDIHFPETWEACEAARRRLVFEELFRVQLRLAARKVAAVSHPGIAFRVGEEILAEIGEMLPFELTPAQARVLEEIRADMQEPRPMHRLLQGDVGSGKTAVAAAVALAAVRNGYQAALMAPTEILAEQHFLNLERLFRPRGIVVDLLTGSGGEKDRDAVRARLRTGETGLVVGTHALIQEDVSFARLGLVIVDEQHRFGVLQRQSLWEKGHSATVPDLLVMTATPIPRTLALTLYGDLDLSVIDQLPPGRQPITTQWFPATDRDLVFEFLRDQLREGRQAYYVCPLIEESDQLYAEAAVAKAEMLRQVFPERRIGLLHGRMKTAERAATMEAFRAGEIDLLTATTVIEVGVDVPNATVMVIEDADRFGLAQLHQLRGRVGRGTHRSFCLLITDPRSNPDAPGLGDSQGLSDGQRRMKVMVETTDGFQIAEEDLKIRGPGEVYGTRQHGFDAVGQLRIANVLRDARELEEARAVAQEIIKADPELQHPEHAGLRSALAEADRASAAVVVG
;
A
#
# COMPACT_ATOMS: atom_id res chain seq x y z
N MET A 1 -45.37 -26.66 29.12
CA MET A 1 -44.29 -27.06 30.06
C MET A 1 -43.01 -27.22 29.24
N GLY A 2 -41.90 -26.50 29.42
CA GLY A 2 -41.60 -25.31 30.20
C GLY A 2 -40.50 -24.57 29.43
N TYR A 3 -40.60 -23.24 29.35
CA TYR A 3 -39.59 -22.41 28.70
C TYR A 3 -38.33 -22.42 29.56
N ALA A 4 -37.25 -23.04 29.06
CA ALA A 4 -35.94 -22.93 29.67
C ALA A 4 -35.43 -21.49 29.50
N THR A 5 -35.44 -20.74 30.60
CA THR A 5 -34.77 -19.46 30.77
C THR A 5 -33.26 -19.62 30.51
N GLY A 6 -32.71 -18.69 29.73
CA GLY A 6 -31.39 -18.78 29.11
C GLY A 6 -30.22 -18.85 30.09
N GLY A 7 -29.27 -19.73 29.78
CA GLY A 7 -27.89 -19.59 30.25
C GLY A 7 -27.27 -18.38 29.55
N ALA A 8 -26.71 -17.45 30.32
CA ALA A 8 -26.09 -16.25 29.78
C ALA A 8 -24.91 -16.64 28.88
N THR A 9 -25.04 -16.39 27.57
CA THR A 9 -23.96 -16.59 26.61
C THR A 9 -22.75 -15.75 27.02
N ALA A 10 -21.56 -16.33 27.07
CA ALA A 10 -20.32 -15.61 27.36
C ALA A 10 -19.65 -15.17 26.05
N LEU A 11 -18.79 -14.15 26.10
CA LEU A 11 -18.07 -13.63 24.92
C LEU A 11 -17.23 -14.72 24.24
N ASP A 12 -16.60 -15.59 25.03
CA ASP A 12 -15.71 -16.63 24.51
C ASP A 12 -16.45 -17.98 24.27
N SER A 13 -17.79 -17.97 24.30
CA SER A 13 -18.60 -19.14 23.97
C SER A 13 -18.43 -19.52 22.49
N PRO A 14 -18.19 -20.81 22.17
CA PRO A 14 -18.13 -21.26 20.78
C PRO A 14 -19.41 -20.95 20.00
N VAL A 15 -19.27 -20.58 18.72
CA VAL A 15 -20.42 -20.19 17.87
C VAL A 15 -21.49 -21.27 17.78
N GLN A 16 -21.12 -22.54 17.92
CA GLN A 16 -22.06 -23.68 17.90
C GLN A 16 -23.12 -23.63 19.01
N TYR A 17 -22.85 -22.95 20.13
CA TYR A 17 -23.81 -22.83 21.22
C TYR A 17 -24.72 -21.60 21.08
N LEU A 18 -24.52 -20.80 20.03
CA LEU A 18 -25.36 -19.65 19.76
C LEU A 18 -26.71 -20.08 19.17
N LYS A 19 -27.77 -19.40 19.62
CA LYS A 19 -29.13 -19.65 19.13
C LYS A 19 -29.18 -19.46 17.61
N GLY A 20 -29.54 -20.53 16.90
CA GLY A 20 -29.62 -20.53 15.43
C GLY A 20 -28.36 -21.00 14.70
N VAL A 21 -27.31 -21.40 15.42
CA VAL A 21 -26.08 -21.97 14.85
C VAL A 21 -25.99 -23.45 15.22
N GLY A 22 -26.40 -24.33 14.31
CA GLY A 22 -26.16 -25.78 14.45
C GLY A 22 -24.75 -26.18 13.95
N PRO A 23 -24.35 -27.47 14.09
CA PRO A 23 -23.01 -27.95 13.72
C PRO A 23 -22.57 -27.54 12.30
N ARG A 24 -23.44 -27.74 11.29
CA ARG A 24 -23.17 -27.36 9.89
C ARG A 24 -22.94 -25.85 9.70
N ARG A 25 -23.63 -25.01 10.49
CA ARG A 25 -23.45 -23.55 10.43
C ARG A 25 -22.20 -23.13 11.18
N ALA A 26 -21.85 -23.81 12.26
CA ALA A 26 -20.60 -23.59 12.98
C ALA A 26 -19.38 -23.84 12.08
N GLU A 27 -19.36 -24.93 11.30
CA GLU A 27 -18.34 -25.20 10.29
C GLU A 27 -18.26 -24.09 9.21
N ALA A 28 -19.40 -23.53 8.82
CA ALA A 28 -19.44 -22.42 7.88
C ALA A 28 -18.92 -21.10 8.48
N PHE A 29 -19.21 -20.82 9.75
CA PHE A 29 -18.62 -19.67 10.46
C PHE A 29 -17.11 -19.86 10.68
N GLU A 30 -16.65 -21.07 10.97
CA GLU A 30 -15.23 -21.36 11.13
C GLU A 30 -14.44 -21.14 9.82
N ARG A 31 -15.04 -21.46 8.66
CA ARG A 31 -14.45 -21.10 7.35
C ARG A 31 -14.31 -19.59 7.12
N LEU A 32 -15.06 -18.76 7.86
CA LEU A 32 -14.91 -17.30 7.88
C LEU A 32 -13.93 -16.82 8.97
N GLY A 33 -13.27 -17.74 9.69
CA GLY A 33 -12.41 -17.42 10.82
C GLY A 33 -13.16 -17.10 12.12
N VAL A 34 -14.48 -17.35 12.17
CA VAL A 34 -15.34 -16.99 13.31
C VAL A 34 -15.59 -18.23 14.17
N ARG A 35 -14.97 -18.28 15.37
CA ARG A 35 -15.06 -19.44 16.28
C ARG A 35 -15.85 -19.17 17.54
N THR A 36 -15.85 -17.93 18.02
CA THR A 36 -16.51 -17.52 19.28
C THR A 36 -17.58 -16.44 19.05
N ALA A 37 -18.41 -16.18 20.07
CA ALA A 37 -19.36 -15.07 20.06
C ALA A 37 -18.64 -13.71 19.92
N ARG A 38 -17.46 -13.57 20.54
CA ARG A 38 -16.54 -12.45 20.35
C ARG A 38 -16.12 -12.34 18.89
N ASP A 39 -15.64 -13.40 18.26
CA ASP A 39 -15.24 -13.30 16.84
C ASP A 39 -16.40 -12.84 15.95
N LEU A 40 -17.62 -13.28 16.25
CA LEU A 40 -18.80 -12.92 15.46
C LEU A 40 -19.15 -11.43 15.60
N LEU A 41 -19.01 -10.84 16.79
CA LEU A 41 -19.17 -9.39 17.00
C LEU A 41 -18.11 -8.55 16.26
N TRP A 42 -17.00 -9.15 15.82
CA TRP A 42 -15.96 -8.49 15.01
C TRP A 42 -16.04 -8.94 13.54
N HIS A 43 -17.08 -9.69 13.15
CA HIS A 43 -17.41 -9.99 11.77
C HIS A 43 -18.16 -8.81 11.15
N LEU A 44 -17.42 -7.76 10.83
CA LEU A 44 -17.97 -6.44 10.46
C LEU A 44 -18.62 -6.45 9.06
N PRO A 45 -19.65 -5.62 8.84
CA PRO A 45 -20.26 -5.49 7.52
C PRO A 45 -19.33 -4.82 6.51
N ARG A 46 -19.41 -5.25 5.25
CA ARG A 46 -18.65 -4.64 4.13
C ARG A 46 -19.30 -3.40 3.58
N ARG A 47 -20.64 -3.34 3.62
CA ARG A 47 -21.44 -2.22 3.15
C ARG A 47 -22.79 -2.20 3.86
N TYR A 48 -23.52 -1.12 3.68
CA TYR A 48 -24.88 -0.96 4.17
C TYR A 48 -25.83 -0.66 3.02
N GLU A 49 -27.06 -1.10 3.18
CA GLU A 49 -28.15 -0.83 2.25
C GLU A 49 -29.22 0.00 2.95
N ASP A 50 -29.58 1.15 2.38
CA ASP A 50 -30.64 1.99 2.92
C ASP A 50 -32.00 1.38 2.54
N ARG A 51 -32.60 0.64 3.48
CA ARG A 51 -33.94 0.03 3.32
C ARG A 51 -34.99 0.81 4.13
N ARG A 52 -34.79 2.12 4.31
CA ARG A 52 -35.73 2.99 5.05
C ARG A 52 -36.90 3.50 4.22
N ARG A 53 -36.70 3.67 2.91
CA ARG A 53 -37.68 4.31 2.02
C ARG A 53 -38.28 3.29 1.06
N PHE A 54 -39.61 3.20 1.06
CA PHE A 54 -40.36 2.46 0.05
C PHE A 54 -40.44 3.30 -1.23
N SER A 55 -40.08 2.68 -2.35
CA SER A 55 -40.22 3.27 -3.68
C SER A 55 -41.52 2.78 -4.30
N PRO A 56 -42.43 3.67 -4.73
CA PRO A 56 -43.58 3.27 -5.54
C PRO A 56 -43.10 2.54 -6.80
N ILE A 57 -43.74 1.43 -7.15
CA ILE A 57 -43.36 0.59 -8.30
C ILE A 57 -43.21 1.41 -9.61
N ARG A 58 -44.06 2.43 -9.83
CA ARG A 58 -43.98 3.29 -11.02
C ARG A 58 -42.66 4.06 -11.16
N LEU A 59 -42.02 4.41 -10.03
CA LEU A 59 -40.80 5.22 -9.97
C LEU A 59 -39.51 4.38 -10.03
N LEU A 60 -39.63 3.06 -10.20
CA LEU A 60 -38.47 2.18 -10.23
C LEU A 60 -37.63 2.38 -11.50
N SER A 61 -36.40 2.86 -11.34
CA SER A 61 -35.45 3.05 -12.45
C SER A 61 -34.68 1.77 -12.77
N HIS A 62 -34.41 1.53 -14.06
CA HIS A 62 -33.58 0.40 -14.48
C HIS A 62 -32.18 0.47 -13.85
N GLY A 63 -31.69 -0.66 -13.34
CA GLY A 63 -30.36 -0.78 -12.75
C GLY A 63 -30.26 -0.37 -11.29
N ALA A 64 -31.26 0.34 -10.75
CA ALA A 64 -31.29 0.75 -9.34
C ALA A 64 -31.76 -0.39 -8.42
N ALA A 65 -31.24 -0.43 -7.19
CA ALA A 65 -31.82 -1.24 -6.13
C ALA A 65 -32.98 -0.48 -5.48
N ALA A 66 -34.08 -1.17 -5.19
CA ALA A 66 -35.25 -0.55 -4.60
C ALA A 66 -35.98 -1.48 -3.63
N LEU A 67 -36.55 -0.87 -2.59
CA LEU A 67 -37.46 -1.52 -1.65
C LEU A 67 -38.90 -1.22 -2.09
N VAL A 68 -39.68 -2.26 -2.38
CA VAL A 68 -41.09 -2.14 -2.76
C VAL A 68 -41.99 -2.94 -1.84
N SER A 69 -43.17 -2.42 -1.55
CA SER A 69 -44.22 -3.09 -0.78
C SER A 69 -45.47 -3.23 -1.62
N GLY A 70 -46.10 -4.40 -1.58
CA GLY A 70 -47.33 -4.62 -2.31
C GLY A 70 -48.00 -5.94 -1.97
N ARG A 71 -49.14 -6.19 -2.61
CA ARG A 71 -49.84 -7.48 -2.51
C ARG A 71 -49.46 -8.38 -3.67
N VAL A 72 -49.25 -9.66 -3.36
CA VAL A 72 -49.07 -10.69 -4.38
C VAL A 72 -50.41 -10.94 -5.07
N THR A 73 -50.51 -10.65 -6.36
CA THR A 73 -51.74 -10.84 -7.15
C THR A 73 -51.66 -12.05 -8.09
N GLY A 74 -50.46 -12.58 -8.32
CA GLY A 74 -50.26 -13.78 -9.11
C GLY A 74 -48.89 -14.41 -8.84
N ALA A 75 -48.80 -15.72 -9.00
CA ALA A 75 -47.54 -16.45 -8.98
C ALA A 75 -47.59 -17.53 -10.06
N SER A 76 -46.50 -17.72 -10.81
CA SER A 76 -46.40 -18.74 -11.84
C SER A 76 -44.98 -19.27 -11.95
N THR A 77 -44.84 -20.55 -12.29
CA THR A 77 -43.55 -21.17 -12.60
C THR A 77 -43.57 -21.76 -14.00
N GLU A 78 -42.72 -21.23 -14.88
CA GLU A 78 -42.50 -21.74 -16.23
C GLU A 78 -41.27 -22.66 -16.25
N ARG A 79 -41.36 -23.81 -16.92
CA ARG A 79 -40.20 -24.69 -17.18
C ARG A 79 -39.79 -24.57 -18.64
N ARG A 80 -38.53 -24.19 -18.90
CA ARG A 80 -37.90 -24.15 -20.23
C ARG A 80 -36.74 -25.15 -20.25
N ARG A 81 -36.21 -25.48 -21.45
CA ARG A 81 -35.09 -26.43 -21.59
C ARG A 81 -33.91 -26.02 -20.71
N GLY A 82 -33.68 -26.75 -19.62
CA GLY A 82 -32.59 -26.52 -18.65
C GLY A 82 -32.79 -25.38 -17.64
N LEU A 83 -33.93 -24.69 -17.64
CA LEU A 83 -34.16 -23.51 -16.78
C LEU A 83 -35.60 -23.46 -16.27
N VAL A 84 -35.77 -23.34 -14.95
CA VAL A 84 -37.07 -23.09 -14.32
C VAL A 84 -37.14 -21.61 -13.94
N ILE A 85 -38.21 -20.91 -14.31
CA ILE A 85 -38.40 -19.49 -14.02
C ILE A 85 -39.66 -19.34 -13.18
N THR A 86 -39.53 -18.87 -11.95
CA THR A 86 -40.66 -18.56 -11.07
C THR A 86 -40.86 -17.05 -11.04
N ARG A 87 -42.08 -16.60 -11.29
CA ARG A 87 -42.48 -15.19 -11.26
C ARG A 87 -43.60 -14.98 -10.26
N VAL A 88 -43.45 -13.98 -9.39
CA VAL A 88 -44.48 -13.52 -8.47
C VAL A 88 -44.81 -12.07 -8.83
N LEU A 89 -46.06 -11.80 -9.17
CA LEU A 89 -46.57 -10.48 -9.49
C LEU A 89 -46.91 -9.73 -8.19
N LEU A 90 -46.16 -8.67 -7.93
CA LEU A 90 -46.37 -7.76 -6.82
C LEU A 90 -47.05 -6.49 -7.33
N VAL A 91 -48.14 -6.07 -6.69
CA VAL A 91 -48.90 -4.87 -7.06
C VAL A 91 -49.01 -3.94 -5.86
N ASP A 92 -48.71 -2.67 -6.08
CA ASP A 92 -48.94 -1.55 -5.15
C ASP A 92 -49.96 -0.56 -5.75
N ASP A 93 -50.25 0.54 -5.06
CA ASP A 93 -51.21 1.55 -5.52
C ASP A 93 -50.72 2.31 -6.78
N SER A 94 -49.46 2.12 -7.19
CA SER A 94 -48.79 2.85 -8.26
C SER A 94 -48.55 2.03 -9.52
N GLY A 95 -48.48 0.69 -9.42
CA GLY A 95 -48.20 -0.19 -10.54
C GLY A 95 -47.91 -1.64 -10.14
N SER A 96 -47.29 -2.38 -11.05
CA SER A 96 -47.01 -3.81 -10.88
C SER A 96 -45.57 -4.17 -11.25
N ALA A 97 -44.94 -5.06 -10.48
CA ALA A 97 -43.59 -5.57 -10.72
C ALA A 97 -43.55 -7.10 -10.62
N HIS A 98 -42.77 -7.74 -11.49
CA HIS A 98 -42.53 -9.18 -11.42
C HIS A 98 -41.27 -9.49 -10.61
N LEU A 99 -41.42 -10.15 -9.48
CA LEU A 99 -40.34 -10.74 -8.72
C LEU A 99 -39.97 -12.07 -9.40
N THR A 100 -38.75 -12.19 -9.94
CA THR A 100 -38.36 -13.33 -10.79
C THR A 100 -37.20 -14.09 -10.17
N TRP A 101 -37.35 -15.41 -10.02
CA TRP A 101 -36.29 -16.33 -9.59
C TRP A 101 -35.99 -17.39 -10.63
N TYR A 102 -34.71 -17.73 -10.76
CA TYR A 102 -34.24 -18.81 -11.64
C TYR A 102 -33.93 -20.06 -10.81
N ASN A 103 -34.41 -21.22 -11.27
CA ASN A 103 -34.25 -22.54 -10.64
C ASN A 103 -34.76 -22.65 -9.20
N GLN A 104 -35.74 -21.82 -8.80
CA GLN A 104 -36.31 -21.79 -7.44
C GLN A 104 -37.84 -21.95 -7.46
N PRO A 105 -38.39 -23.12 -7.88
CA PRO A 105 -39.83 -23.36 -7.98
C PRO A 105 -40.57 -23.28 -6.63
N TYR A 106 -39.86 -23.38 -5.51
CA TYR A 106 -40.45 -23.31 -4.18
C TYR A 106 -40.95 -21.89 -3.81
N MET A 107 -40.48 -20.84 -4.50
CA MET A 107 -40.91 -19.46 -4.23
C MET A 107 -42.39 -19.23 -4.52
N GLU A 108 -42.96 -19.94 -5.49
CA GLU A 108 -44.40 -19.89 -5.79
C GLU A 108 -45.24 -20.34 -4.59
N LYS A 109 -44.81 -21.41 -3.89
CA LYS A 109 -45.49 -21.90 -2.68
C LYS A 109 -45.22 -21.03 -1.46
N ARG A 110 -44.06 -20.37 -1.42
CA ARG A 110 -43.65 -19.50 -0.30
C ARG A 110 -44.46 -18.20 -0.25
N PHE A 111 -44.90 -17.70 -1.40
CA PHE A 111 -45.60 -16.43 -1.53
C PHE A 111 -46.97 -16.59 -2.22
N PRO A 112 -47.99 -17.11 -1.50
CA PRO A 112 -49.32 -17.31 -2.08
C PRO A 112 -50.01 -15.98 -2.42
N VAL A 113 -50.95 -16.03 -3.36
CA VAL A 113 -51.78 -14.87 -3.75
C VAL A 113 -52.52 -14.31 -2.53
N GLY A 114 -52.56 -12.99 -2.41
CA GLY A 114 -53.13 -12.26 -1.27
C GLY A 114 -52.11 -11.91 -0.18
N THR A 115 -50.90 -12.46 -0.24
CA THR A 115 -49.84 -12.15 0.73
C THR A 115 -49.36 -10.71 0.55
N HIS A 116 -49.26 -9.95 1.65
CA HIS A 116 -48.59 -8.66 1.65
C HIS A 116 -47.08 -8.89 1.78
N LEU A 117 -46.33 -8.43 0.79
CA LEU A 117 -44.93 -8.75 0.63
C LEU A 117 -44.12 -7.48 0.46
N VAL A 118 -42.94 -7.47 1.06
CA VAL A 118 -41.91 -6.49 0.73
C VAL A 118 -40.77 -7.20 0.03
N ALA A 119 -40.31 -6.58 -1.06
CA ALA A 119 -39.23 -7.08 -1.87
C ALA A 119 -38.14 -6.01 -2.01
N TYR A 120 -36.89 -6.42 -1.85
CA TYR A 120 -35.72 -5.60 -2.13
C TYR A 120 -34.85 -6.27 -3.18
N GLY A 121 -34.49 -5.53 -4.22
CA GLY A 121 -33.58 -6.05 -5.24
C GLY A 121 -33.31 -5.08 -6.37
N LYS A 122 -32.46 -5.51 -7.31
CA LYS A 122 -32.11 -4.73 -8.49
C LYS A 122 -33.23 -4.77 -9.52
N VAL A 123 -33.64 -3.60 -9.99
CA VAL A 123 -34.73 -3.42 -10.94
C VAL A 123 -34.23 -3.61 -12.38
N GLU A 124 -34.85 -4.52 -13.12
CA GLU A 124 -34.75 -4.63 -14.56
C GLU A 124 -36.03 -4.11 -15.23
N ARG A 125 -35.89 -3.22 -16.22
CA ARG A 125 -37.00 -2.88 -17.11
C ARG A 125 -36.73 -3.54 -18.46
N ARG A 126 -37.58 -4.49 -18.86
CA ARG A 126 -37.53 -5.12 -20.18
C ARG A 126 -38.90 -5.01 -20.84
N PHE A 127 -38.94 -4.51 -22.07
CA PHE A 127 -40.17 -4.38 -22.87
C PHE A 127 -41.33 -3.69 -22.13
N GLY A 128 -41.02 -2.66 -21.32
CA GLY A 128 -42.01 -1.91 -20.53
C GLY A 128 -42.45 -2.58 -19.21
N ALA A 129 -42.10 -3.84 -18.97
CA ALA A 129 -42.39 -4.53 -17.71
C ALA A 129 -41.26 -4.31 -16.69
N VAL A 130 -41.65 -4.00 -15.45
CA VAL A 130 -40.74 -3.90 -14.31
C VAL A 130 -40.53 -5.29 -13.72
N GLN A 131 -39.29 -5.72 -13.61
CA GLN A 131 -38.90 -6.98 -13.01
C GLN A 131 -37.85 -6.74 -11.94
N ILE A 132 -37.90 -7.51 -10.86
CA ILE A 132 -36.85 -7.51 -9.84
C ILE A 132 -36.30 -8.94 -9.81
N LEU A 133 -35.01 -9.08 -10.12
CA LEU A 133 -34.37 -10.40 -10.23
C LEU A 133 -33.85 -10.85 -8.87
N ASN A 134 -34.17 -12.10 -8.50
CA ASN A 134 -33.81 -12.74 -7.23
C ASN A 134 -33.95 -11.82 -6.00
N PRO A 135 -35.09 -11.14 -5.80
CA PRO A 135 -35.24 -10.20 -4.68
C PRO A 135 -35.19 -10.93 -3.33
N GLU A 136 -34.67 -10.22 -2.33
CA GLU A 136 -34.91 -10.54 -0.93
C GLU A 136 -36.37 -10.21 -0.61
N CYS A 137 -37.14 -11.22 -0.24
CA CYS A 137 -38.57 -11.08 0.01
C CYS A 137 -38.92 -11.47 1.44
N GLU A 138 -39.74 -10.64 2.07
CA GLU A 138 -40.23 -10.83 3.44
C GLU A 138 -41.74 -10.61 3.48
N VAL A 139 -42.44 -11.56 4.10
CA VAL A 139 -43.89 -11.51 4.28
C VAL A 139 -44.18 -10.57 5.44
N VAL A 140 -45.06 -9.60 5.22
CA VAL A 140 -45.48 -8.67 6.27
C VAL A 140 -46.48 -9.40 7.18
N THR A 141 -46.01 -9.84 8.34
CA THR A 141 -46.85 -10.44 9.39
C THR A 141 -47.02 -9.45 10.56
N GLY A 142 -48.16 -8.75 10.60
CA GLY A 142 -48.45 -7.77 11.67
C GLY A 142 -47.72 -6.43 11.51
N ASN A 143 -47.51 -5.71 12.62
CA ASN A 143 -46.82 -4.40 12.66
C ASN A 143 -45.29 -4.50 12.66
N ASP A 144 -44.72 -5.70 12.68
CA ASP A 144 -43.28 -5.91 12.76
C ASP A 144 -42.71 -6.22 11.37
N LEU A 145 -42.10 -5.20 10.75
CA LEU A 145 -41.29 -5.37 9.55
C LEU A 145 -39.85 -5.67 10.00
N ALA A 146 -39.53 -6.94 10.26
CA ALA A 146 -38.24 -7.38 10.80
C ALA A 146 -37.08 -7.23 9.78
N GLY A 147 -36.69 -5.98 9.49
CA GLY A 147 -35.61 -5.64 8.56
C GLY A 147 -35.89 -4.45 7.64
N MET A 148 -37.02 -3.77 7.81
CA MET A 148 -37.43 -2.63 6.97
C MET A 148 -37.58 -1.37 7.79
N GLY A 149 -37.39 -0.20 7.16
CA GLY A 149 -37.32 1.07 7.89
C GLY A 149 -35.96 1.32 8.55
N ARG A 150 -34.93 0.52 8.21
CA ARG A 150 -33.61 0.54 8.85
C ARG A 150 -32.48 0.51 7.83
N ILE A 151 -31.29 0.90 8.28
CA ILE A 151 -30.05 0.73 7.53
C ILE A 151 -29.60 -0.71 7.74
N VAL A 152 -29.42 -1.45 6.65
CA VAL A 152 -29.22 -2.90 6.71
C VAL A 152 -27.77 -3.27 6.41
N PRO A 153 -27.05 -3.92 7.34
CA PRO A 153 -25.68 -4.36 7.12
C PRO A 153 -25.60 -5.54 6.13
N ILE A 154 -24.54 -5.55 5.32
CA ILE A 154 -24.21 -6.64 4.39
C ILE A 154 -22.85 -7.21 4.76
N TYR A 155 -22.83 -8.48 5.14
CA TYR A 155 -21.65 -9.18 5.65
C TYR A 155 -20.91 -9.97 4.57
N PRO A 156 -19.61 -10.22 4.74
CA PRO A 156 -18.94 -11.31 4.03
C PRO A 156 -19.64 -12.64 4.33
N LEU A 157 -19.86 -13.45 3.29
CA LEU A 157 -20.51 -14.77 3.39
C LEU A 157 -19.60 -15.87 2.85
N THR A 158 -19.89 -17.11 3.25
CA THR A 158 -19.35 -18.33 2.65
C THR A 158 -20.50 -19.29 2.32
N GLU A 159 -20.22 -20.31 1.53
CA GLU A 159 -21.21 -21.33 1.16
C GLU A 159 -21.86 -21.94 2.41
N GLY A 160 -23.19 -21.94 2.47
CA GLY A 160 -23.97 -22.42 3.61
C GLY A 160 -24.42 -21.34 4.61
N LEU A 161 -24.00 -20.08 4.44
CA LEU A 161 -24.48 -18.93 5.21
C LEU A 161 -25.23 -17.92 4.33
N SER A 162 -26.31 -17.35 4.86
CA SER A 162 -27.06 -16.27 4.22
C SER A 162 -27.01 -14.99 5.06
N GLN A 163 -27.22 -13.82 4.45
CA GLN A 163 -27.27 -12.53 5.16
C GLN A 163 -28.26 -12.57 6.33
N GLN A 164 -29.44 -13.17 6.11
CA GLN A 164 -30.47 -13.27 7.15
C GLN A 164 -30.03 -14.10 8.35
N VAL A 165 -29.33 -15.23 8.12
CA VAL A 165 -28.81 -16.06 9.21
C VAL A 165 -27.78 -15.28 10.02
N VAL A 166 -26.82 -14.64 9.37
CA VAL A 166 -25.77 -13.85 10.04
C VAL A 166 -26.38 -12.71 10.86
N ARG A 167 -27.31 -11.95 10.27
CA ARG A 167 -28.03 -10.87 10.96
C ARG A 167 -28.80 -11.35 12.19
N ASN A 168 -29.53 -12.47 12.08
CA ASN A 168 -30.32 -12.98 13.20
C ASN A 168 -29.46 -13.45 14.36
N VAL A 169 -28.33 -14.11 14.07
CA VAL A 169 -27.40 -14.56 15.12
C VAL A 169 -26.76 -13.33 15.79
N LEU A 170 -26.27 -12.37 15.01
CA LEU A 170 -25.70 -11.11 15.53
C LEU A 170 -26.69 -10.32 16.37
N PHE A 171 -27.94 -10.21 15.93
CA PHE A 171 -29.00 -9.52 16.69
C PHE A 171 -29.17 -10.14 18.08
N GLY A 172 -29.12 -11.48 18.18
CA GLY A 172 -29.15 -12.20 19.45
C GLY A 172 -27.93 -11.98 20.36
N LEU A 173 -26.83 -11.42 19.83
CA LEU A 173 -25.63 -11.09 20.60
C LEU A 173 -25.57 -9.63 21.04
N MET A 174 -26.53 -8.78 20.66
CA MET A 174 -26.45 -7.34 20.92
C MET A 174 -26.39 -6.99 22.41
N GLU A 175 -27.04 -7.77 23.28
CA GLU A 175 -26.95 -7.60 24.74
C GLU A 175 -25.55 -7.89 25.29
N LEU A 176 -24.75 -8.72 24.60
CA LEU A 176 -23.38 -9.03 25.01
C LEU A 176 -22.40 -7.89 24.74
N THR A 177 -22.75 -6.96 23.84
CA THR A 177 -21.88 -5.80 23.53
C THR A 177 -21.62 -4.95 24.78
N ALA A 178 -22.61 -4.83 25.67
CA ALA A 178 -22.48 -4.13 26.96
C ALA A 178 -21.46 -4.76 27.92
N ARG A 179 -21.08 -6.02 27.70
CA ARG A 179 -20.07 -6.74 28.50
C ARG A 179 -18.67 -6.65 27.91
N VAL A 180 -18.51 -6.05 26.73
CA VAL A 180 -17.21 -5.85 26.11
C VAL A 180 -16.51 -4.68 26.83
N PRO A 181 -15.33 -4.91 27.45
CA PRO A 181 -14.61 -3.85 28.14
C PRO A 181 -14.10 -2.82 27.14
N ASP A 182 -14.25 -1.53 27.45
CA ASP A 182 -13.70 -0.45 26.64
C ASP A 182 -12.22 -0.27 26.97
N SER A 183 -11.35 -0.59 26.03
CA SER A 183 -9.89 -0.45 26.20
C SER A 183 -9.43 1.01 26.14
N LEU A 184 -10.19 1.91 25.51
CA LEU A 184 -9.78 3.31 25.42
C LEU A 184 -10.14 4.08 26.70
N PRO A 185 -9.18 4.82 27.30
CA PRO A 185 -9.44 5.69 28.44
C PRO A 185 -10.55 6.71 28.14
N ALA A 186 -11.32 7.09 29.15
CA ALA A 186 -12.38 8.09 29.00
C ALA A 186 -11.83 9.44 28.49
N SER A 187 -10.65 9.84 28.96
CA SER A 187 -9.94 11.05 28.51
C SER A 187 -9.69 11.07 27.01
N VAL A 188 -9.25 9.95 26.43
CA VAL A 188 -9.04 9.81 24.98
C VAL A 188 -10.36 9.89 24.22
N ARG A 189 -11.41 9.23 24.73
CA ARG A 189 -12.74 9.22 24.07
C ARG A 189 -13.36 10.62 24.06
N GLU A 190 -13.29 11.35 25.15
CA GLU A 190 -13.84 12.71 25.26
C GLU A 190 -13.09 13.68 24.34
N ARG A 191 -11.76 13.66 24.38
CA ARG A 191 -10.90 14.51 23.55
C ARG A 191 -11.14 14.28 22.05
N CYS A 192 -11.20 13.03 21.62
CA CYS A 192 -11.37 12.68 20.21
C CYS A 192 -12.85 12.62 19.79
N ALA A 193 -13.80 12.95 20.68
CA ALA A 193 -15.24 12.85 20.45
C ALA A 193 -15.68 11.46 19.92
N LEU A 194 -15.25 10.40 20.61
CA LEU A 194 -15.50 9.01 20.23
C LEU A 194 -16.55 8.36 21.14
N VAL A 195 -17.46 7.58 20.56
CA VAL A 195 -18.45 6.79 21.31
C VAL A 195 -17.79 5.65 22.10
N SER A 196 -18.49 5.04 23.06
CA SER A 196 -17.95 3.87 23.76
C SER A 196 -17.91 2.63 22.85
N LEU A 197 -17.03 1.67 23.14
CA LEU A 197 -16.91 0.44 22.37
C LEU A 197 -18.24 -0.37 22.29
N PRO A 198 -19.02 -0.53 23.38
CA PRO A 198 -20.33 -1.18 23.30
C PRO A 198 -21.29 -0.50 22.32
N VAL A 199 -21.33 0.85 22.32
CA VAL A 199 -22.17 1.63 21.41
C VAL A 199 -21.69 1.45 19.96
N ALA A 200 -20.38 1.53 19.73
CA ALA A 200 -19.81 1.34 18.40
C ALA A 200 -20.10 -0.06 17.82
N LEU A 201 -19.95 -1.12 18.62
CA LEU A 201 -20.24 -2.49 18.17
C LEU A 201 -21.74 -2.69 17.88
N ARG A 202 -22.63 -2.09 18.66
CA ARG A 202 -24.07 -2.16 18.37
C ARG A 202 -24.39 -1.41 17.07
N ASP A 203 -23.92 -0.17 16.95
CA ASP A 203 -24.32 0.73 15.89
C ASP A 203 -23.62 0.43 14.55
N ILE A 204 -22.46 -0.25 14.56
CA ILE A 204 -21.85 -0.79 13.32
C ILE A 204 -22.66 -1.96 12.76
N HIS A 205 -23.33 -2.75 13.62
CA HIS A 205 -24.15 -3.87 13.15
C HIS A 205 -25.59 -3.46 12.87
N PHE A 206 -26.18 -2.62 13.71
CA PHE A 206 -27.58 -2.22 13.61
C PHE A 206 -27.74 -0.70 13.84
N PRO A 207 -27.27 0.13 12.91
CA PRO A 207 -27.40 1.58 13.04
C PRO A 207 -28.85 2.03 12.88
N GLU A 208 -29.30 2.90 13.79
CA GLU A 208 -30.59 3.60 13.66
C GLU A 208 -30.49 4.75 12.63
N THR A 209 -29.33 5.41 12.57
CA THR A 209 -29.05 6.51 11.65
C THR A 209 -27.67 6.37 10.99
N TRP A 210 -27.46 7.07 9.88
CA TRP A 210 -26.16 7.09 9.21
C TRP A 210 -25.10 7.77 10.08
N GLU A 211 -25.49 8.78 10.85
CA GLU A 211 -24.62 9.47 11.79
C GLU A 211 -24.11 8.53 12.88
N ALA A 212 -24.97 7.65 13.42
CA ALA A 212 -24.57 6.63 14.39
C ALA A 212 -23.63 5.59 13.76
N CYS A 213 -23.92 5.16 12.52
CA CYS A 213 -23.05 4.26 11.76
C CYS A 213 -21.65 4.85 11.55
N GLU A 214 -21.57 6.11 11.15
CA GLU A 214 -20.29 6.80 10.92
C GLU A 214 -19.52 7.03 12.24
N ALA A 215 -20.21 7.39 13.32
CA ALA A 215 -19.58 7.53 14.64
C ALA A 215 -19.02 6.19 15.16
N ALA A 216 -19.77 5.10 14.97
CA ALA A 216 -19.33 3.75 15.30
C ALA A 216 -18.12 3.33 14.46
N ARG A 217 -18.19 3.55 13.14
CA ARG A 217 -17.08 3.29 12.23
C ARG A 217 -15.84 4.06 12.64
N ARG A 218 -15.94 5.38 12.86
CA ARG A 218 -14.83 6.23 13.29
C ARG A 218 -14.22 5.74 14.60
N ARG A 219 -15.03 5.36 15.59
CA ARG A 219 -14.54 4.79 16.86
C ARG A 219 -13.73 3.51 16.68
N LEU A 220 -14.19 2.57 15.84
CA LEU A 220 -13.51 1.30 15.61
C LEU A 220 -12.23 1.48 14.77
N VAL A 221 -12.29 2.32 13.74
CA VAL A 221 -11.14 2.70 12.91
C VAL A 221 -10.07 3.37 13.75
N PHE A 222 -10.45 4.37 14.55
CA PHE A 222 -9.53 5.08 15.44
C PHE A 222 -8.84 4.11 16.40
N GLU A 223 -9.59 3.24 17.08
CA GLU A 223 -8.98 2.31 18.04
C GLU A 223 -8.02 1.33 17.38
N GLU A 224 -8.38 0.81 16.20
CA GLU A 224 -7.51 -0.10 15.46
C GLU A 224 -6.19 0.57 15.07
N LEU A 225 -6.25 1.79 14.51
CA LEU A 225 -5.06 2.57 14.16
C LEU A 225 -4.28 3.01 15.40
N PHE A 226 -4.97 3.41 16.47
CA PHE A 226 -4.37 3.83 17.74
C PHE A 226 -3.58 2.70 18.39
N ARG A 227 -4.08 1.47 18.39
CA ARG A 227 -3.34 0.31 18.90
C ARG A 227 -2.03 0.08 18.13
N VAL A 228 -2.07 0.21 16.81
CA VAL A 228 -0.87 0.11 15.96
C VAL A 228 0.13 1.23 16.30
N GLN A 229 -0.34 2.48 16.37
CA GLN A 229 0.52 3.63 16.67
C GLN A 229 1.09 3.57 18.09
N LEU A 230 0.33 3.09 19.08
CA LEU A 230 0.79 2.92 20.46
C LEU A 230 1.90 1.87 20.54
N ARG A 231 1.77 0.75 19.83
CA ARG A 231 2.81 -0.29 19.74
C ARG A 231 4.09 0.24 19.10
N LEU A 232 3.96 1.00 18.01
CA LEU A 232 5.10 1.62 17.32
C LEU A 232 5.80 2.65 18.21
N ALA A 233 5.04 3.50 18.90
CA ALA A 233 5.58 4.48 19.84
C ALA A 233 6.30 3.82 21.02
N ALA A 234 5.72 2.76 21.61
CA ALA A 234 6.36 2.00 22.69
C ALA A 234 7.69 1.35 22.23
N ARG A 235 7.72 0.77 21.02
CA ARG A 235 8.97 0.24 20.41
C ARG A 235 10.01 1.32 20.20
N LYS A 236 9.60 2.52 19.77
CA LYS A 236 10.51 3.66 19.60
C LYS A 236 11.18 4.02 20.92
N VAL A 237 10.43 4.06 22.03
CA VAL A 237 11.03 4.29 23.37
C VAL A 237 11.94 3.15 23.79
N ALA A 238 11.57 1.89 23.53
CA ALA A 238 12.44 0.75 23.81
C ALA A 238 13.76 0.81 23.01
N ALA A 239 13.74 1.29 21.76
CA ALA A 239 14.97 1.50 20.97
C ALA A 239 15.85 2.61 21.56
N VAL A 240 15.25 3.66 22.13
CA VAL A 240 15.95 4.77 22.83
C VAL A 240 16.64 4.31 24.13
N SER A 241 16.35 3.10 24.63
CA SER A 241 17.09 2.54 25.78
C SER A 241 18.58 2.26 25.48
N HIS A 242 18.97 2.22 24.20
CA HIS A 242 20.36 2.11 23.80
C HIS A 242 20.96 3.52 23.58
N PRO A 243 22.10 3.84 24.20
CA PRO A 243 22.77 5.12 24.01
C PRO A 243 23.16 5.31 22.53
N GLY A 244 22.87 6.48 21.98
CA GLY A 244 23.26 6.90 20.64
C GLY A 244 24.57 7.68 20.61
N ILE A 245 24.87 8.24 19.45
CA ILE A 245 26.05 9.08 19.23
C ILE A 245 25.59 10.52 19.07
N ALA A 246 26.01 11.41 19.97
CA ALA A 246 25.77 12.85 19.85
C ALA A 246 26.88 13.48 18.99
N PHE A 247 26.60 13.68 17.71
CA PHE A 247 27.51 14.34 16.76
C PHE A 247 27.57 15.85 17.01
N ARG A 248 28.76 16.45 16.85
CA ARG A 248 28.92 17.90 16.86
C ARG A 248 28.85 18.41 15.42
N VAL A 249 27.74 19.03 15.07
CA VAL A 249 27.50 19.61 13.74
C VAL A 249 27.40 21.13 13.83
N GLY A 250 28.57 21.78 13.97
CA GLY A 250 28.69 23.24 14.05
C GLY A 250 28.76 23.91 12.68
N GLU A 251 28.92 25.24 12.68
CA GLU A 251 28.97 26.05 11.45
C GLU A 251 30.10 25.64 10.49
N GLU A 252 31.23 25.15 11.01
CA GLU A 252 32.37 24.69 10.20
C GLU A 252 31.99 23.52 9.27
N ILE A 253 31.27 22.53 9.80
CA ILE A 253 30.81 21.37 9.00
C ILE A 253 29.74 21.82 8.01
N LEU A 254 28.86 22.75 8.38
CA LEU A 254 27.83 23.27 7.49
C LEU A 254 28.43 24.05 6.32
N ALA A 255 29.46 24.85 6.57
CA ALA A 255 30.22 25.53 5.53
C ALA A 255 30.90 24.53 4.60
N GLU A 256 31.54 23.49 5.15
CA GLU A 256 32.19 22.45 4.35
C GLU A 256 31.19 21.66 3.48
N ILE A 257 29.97 21.41 4.00
CA ILE A 257 28.86 20.82 3.21
C ILE A 257 28.50 21.73 2.05
N GLY A 258 28.36 23.04 2.29
CA GLY A 258 28.04 24.03 1.25
C GLY A 258 29.10 24.09 0.15
N GLU A 259 30.38 24.02 0.51
CA GLU A 259 31.51 23.98 -0.43
C GLU A 259 31.69 22.63 -1.13
N MET A 260 31.13 21.55 -0.58
CA MET A 260 31.23 20.19 -1.14
C MET A 260 30.32 19.98 -2.32
N LEU A 261 29.11 20.53 -2.23
CA LEU A 261 28.09 20.29 -3.23
C LEU A 261 28.29 21.23 -4.42
N PRO A 262 28.30 20.72 -5.67
CA PRO A 262 28.49 21.55 -6.86
C PRO A 262 27.23 22.36 -7.24
N PHE A 263 26.26 22.49 -6.34
CA PHE A 263 24.98 23.15 -6.53
C PHE A 263 24.45 23.68 -5.20
N GLU A 264 23.57 24.67 -5.27
CA GLU A 264 22.85 25.15 -4.10
C GLU A 264 21.74 24.18 -3.70
N LEU A 265 21.58 23.97 -2.39
CA LEU A 265 20.54 23.13 -1.84
C LEU A 265 19.16 23.78 -2.05
N THR A 266 18.17 22.96 -2.38
CA THR A 266 16.78 23.44 -2.39
C THR A 266 16.29 23.73 -0.96
N PRO A 267 15.28 24.61 -0.78
CA PRO A 267 14.65 24.80 0.53
C PRO A 267 14.20 23.48 1.19
N ALA A 268 13.70 22.53 0.40
CA ALA A 268 13.32 21.20 0.90
C ALA A 268 14.53 20.40 1.40
N GLN A 269 15.65 20.40 0.67
CA GLN A 269 16.89 19.73 1.09
C GLN A 269 17.48 20.38 2.34
N ALA A 270 17.48 21.72 2.42
CA ALA A 270 17.96 22.45 3.58
C ALA A 270 17.13 22.16 4.85
N ARG A 271 15.79 22.13 4.72
CA ARG A 271 14.87 21.71 5.81
C ARG A 271 15.21 20.30 6.30
N VAL A 272 15.34 19.36 5.38
CA VAL A 272 15.64 17.96 5.71
C VAL A 272 17.00 17.81 6.38
N LEU A 273 18.02 18.54 5.92
CA LEU A 273 19.33 18.54 6.56
C LEU A 273 19.28 19.11 7.98
N GLU A 274 18.46 20.14 8.22
CA GLU A 274 18.26 20.67 9.57
C GLU A 274 17.55 19.66 10.48
N GLU A 275 16.53 18.96 9.99
CA GLU A 275 15.86 17.88 10.73
C GLU A 275 16.84 16.75 11.10
N ILE A 276 17.68 16.33 10.15
CA ILE A 276 18.71 15.31 10.38
C ILE A 276 19.77 15.82 11.35
N ARG A 277 20.23 17.07 11.19
CA ARG A 277 21.21 17.71 12.08
C ARG A 277 20.72 17.71 13.53
N ALA A 278 19.47 18.10 13.75
CA ALA A 278 18.87 18.12 15.08
C ALA A 278 18.86 16.73 15.72
N ASP A 279 18.50 15.68 14.96
CA ASP A 279 18.53 14.31 15.47
C ASP A 279 19.95 13.79 15.73
N MET A 280 20.90 14.02 14.83
CA MET A 280 22.31 13.59 14.99
C MET A 280 22.99 14.24 16.21
N GLN A 281 22.51 15.39 16.68
CA GLN A 281 23.06 16.08 17.85
C GLN A 281 22.53 15.51 19.18
N GLU A 282 21.48 14.70 19.15
CA GLU A 282 20.89 14.11 20.35
C GLU A 282 21.67 12.87 20.81
N PRO A 283 21.69 12.56 22.13
CA PRO A 283 22.36 11.36 22.66
C PRO A 283 21.59 10.05 22.41
N ARG A 284 20.64 10.06 21.47
CA ARG A 284 19.81 8.91 21.08
C ARG A 284 20.06 8.60 19.59
N PRO A 285 20.00 7.34 19.16
CA PRO A 285 20.19 7.01 17.75
C PRO A 285 19.13 7.67 16.86
N MET A 286 19.55 8.27 15.76
CA MET A 286 18.64 8.73 14.71
C MET A 286 18.16 7.53 13.89
N HIS A 287 16.84 7.33 13.77
CA HIS A 287 16.26 6.39 12.80
C HIS A 287 15.32 7.15 11.87
N ARG A 288 15.75 7.40 10.64
CA ARG A 288 15.03 8.31 9.74
C ARG A 288 14.86 7.73 8.34
N LEU A 289 13.66 7.85 7.79
CA LEU A 289 13.32 7.60 6.41
C LEU A 289 13.34 8.92 5.63
N LEU A 290 14.30 9.04 4.72
CA LEU A 290 14.39 10.09 3.74
C LEU A 290 13.65 9.70 2.46
N GLN A 291 12.53 10.34 2.25
CA GLN A 291 11.70 10.16 1.06
C GLN A 291 11.87 11.33 0.10
N GLY A 292 11.95 11.04 -1.18
CA GLY A 292 11.91 12.07 -2.21
C GLY A 292 11.85 11.45 -3.59
N ASP A 293 11.41 12.21 -4.57
CA ASP A 293 11.29 11.71 -5.94
C ASP A 293 12.67 11.31 -6.54
N VAL A 294 12.67 10.52 -7.61
CA VAL A 294 13.87 10.20 -8.39
C VAL A 294 14.52 11.50 -8.85
N GLY A 295 15.77 11.73 -8.44
CA GLY A 295 16.50 12.96 -8.77
C GLY A 295 16.17 14.17 -7.87
N SER A 296 15.47 14.00 -6.75
CA SER A 296 15.27 15.06 -5.75
C SER A 296 16.54 15.43 -4.96
N GLY A 297 17.66 14.75 -5.20
CA GLY A 297 18.94 15.00 -4.52
C GLY A 297 19.13 14.26 -3.20
N LYS A 298 18.45 13.12 -2.97
CA LYS A 298 18.66 12.26 -1.78
C LYS A 298 20.13 11.91 -1.53
N THR A 299 20.89 11.60 -2.58
CA THR A 299 22.33 11.31 -2.48
C THR A 299 23.15 12.50 -1.98
N ALA A 300 22.73 13.73 -2.26
CA ALA A 300 23.38 14.94 -1.75
C ALA A 300 23.19 15.07 -0.23
N VAL A 301 21.97 14.79 0.25
CA VAL A 301 21.67 14.73 1.69
C VAL A 301 22.49 13.61 2.34
N ALA A 302 22.53 12.41 1.76
CA ALA A 302 23.36 11.31 2.27
C ALA A 302 24.85 11.68 2.37
N ALA A 303 25.41 12.35 1.37
CA ALA A 303 26.79 12.82 1.39
C ALA A 303 27.04 13.83 2.51
N ALA A 304 26.14 14.80 2.70
CA ALA A 304 26.27 15.80 3.77
C ALA A 304 26.22 15.17 5.18
N VAL A 305 25.33 14.21 5.39
CA VAL A 305 25.19 13.47 6.66
C VAL A 305 26.42 12.59 6.92
N ALA A 306 26.93 11.91 5.88
CA ALA A 306 28.16 11.14 5.97
C ALA A 306 29.38 12.01 6.31
N LEU A 307 29.49 13.21 5.72
CA LEU A 307 30.55 14.15 6.04
C LEU A 307 30.52 14.56 7.52
N ALA A 308 29.33 14.83 8.07
CA ALA A 308 29.17 15.16 9.49
C ALA A 308 29.65 14.02 10.40
N ALA A 309 29.29 12.77 10.10
CA ALA A 309 29.76 11.61 10.86
C ALA A 309 31.29 11.44 10.79
N VAL A 310 31.86 11.57 9.59
CA VAL A 310 33.32 11.42 9.36
C VAL A 310 34.13 12.51 10.06
N ARG A 311 33.66 13.75 10.04
CA ARG A 311 34.34 14.87 10.73
C ARG A 311 34.28 14.77 12.26
N ASN A 312 33.37 13.96 12.79
CA ASN A 312 33.32 13.62 14.21
C ASN A 312 34.19 12.40 14.57
N GLY A 313 35.00 11.89 13.63
CA GLY A 313 35.90 10.76 13.87
C GLY A 313 35.22 9.39 13.85
N TYR A 314 34.04 9.30 13.23
CA TYR A 314 33.33 8.05 12.98
C TYR A 314 33.43 7.63 11.51
N GLN A 315 33.10 6.38 11.23
CA GLN A 315 32.98 5.84 9.89
C GLN A 315 31.51 5.81 9.48
N ALA A 316 31.26 5.99 8.19
CA ALA A 316 29.95 5.85 7.60
C ALA A 316 29.91 4.67 6.61
N ALA A 317 28.75 4.02 6.50
CA ALA A 317 28.52 2.96 5.53
C ALA A 317 27.28 3.27 4.68
N LEU A 318 27.40 3.19 3.35
CA LEU A 318 26.28 3.29 2.41
C LEU A 318 26.05 1.94 1.74
N MET A 319 24.87 1.37 1.96
CA MET A 319 24.44 0.12 1.37
C MET A 319 23.50 0.35 0.19
N ALA A 320 23.82 -0.26 -0.95
CA ALA A 320 23.06 -0.19 -2.19
C ALA A 320 22.55 -1.59 -2.63
N PRO A 321 21.39 -1.69 -3.31
CA PRO A 321 20.73 -2.96 -3.65
C PRO A 321 21.46 -3.79 -4.70
N THR A 322 22.34 -3.17 -5.48
CA THR A 322 23.06 -3.83 -6.59
C THR A 322 24.48 -3.29 -6.65
N GLU A 323 25.40 -4.10 -7.18
CA GLU A 323 26.81 -3.72 -7.34
C GLU A 323 26.96 -2.51 -8.25
N ILE A 324 26.17 -2.42 -9.32
CA ILE A 324 26.16 -1.28 -10.24
C ILE A 324 25.81 0.02 -9.49
N LEU A 325 24.78 -0.01 -8.63
CA LEU A 325 24.41 1.18 -7.86
C LEU A 325 25.47 1.51 -6.79
N ALA A 326 26.09 0.50 -6.19
CA ALA A 326 27.20 0.69 -5.25
C ALA A 326 28.40 1.36 -5.93
N GLU A 327 28.81 0.89 -7.12
CA GLU A 327 29.88 1.50 -7.92
C GLU A 327 29.55 2.94 -8.31
N GLN A 328 28.30 3.21 -8.71
CA GLN A 328 27.87 4.56 -9.05
C GLN A 328 27.93 5.51 -7.84
N HIS A 329 27.45 5.07 -6.68
CA HIS A 329 27.56 5.85 -5.44
C HIS A 329 29.02 6.07 -5.06
N PHE A 330 29.85 5.02 -5.14
CA PHE A 330 31.29 5.10 -4.88
C PHE A 330 31.97 6.16 -5.74
N LEU A 331 31.81 6.12 -7.07
CA LEU A 331 32.44 7.09 -7.98
C LEU A 331 31.97 8.53 -7.70
N ASN A 332 30.69 8.72 -7.40
CA ASN A 332 30.16 10.05 -7.10
C ASN A 332 30.68 10.58 -5.75
N LEU A 333 30.69 9.73 -4.72
CA LEU A 333 31.13 10.11 -3.38
C LEU A 333 32.65 10.31 -3.35
N GLU A 334 33.43 9.45 -4.01
CA GLU A 334 34.88 9.61 -4.12
C GLU A 334 35.25 11.00 -4.69
N ARG A 335 34.55 11.47 -5.72
CA ARG A 335 34.76 12.82 -6.30
C ARG A 335 34.51 13.95 -5.30
N LEU A 336 33.53 13.79 -4.40
CA LEU A 336 33.18 14.79 -3.39
C LEU A 336 34.13 14.78 -2.18
N PHE A 337 34.53 13.58 -1.75
CA PHE A 337 35.25 13.33 -0.50
C PHE A 337 36.78 13.32 -0.65
N ARG A 338 37.31 12.90 -1.80
CA ARG A 338 38.77 12.82 -2.03
C ARG A 338 39.48 14.19 -1.90
N PRO A 339 38.96 15.31 -2.43
CA PRO A 339 39.57 16.63 -2.23
C PRO A 339 39.64 17.06 -0.75
N ARG A 340 38.84 16.43 0.10
CA ARG A 340 38.71 16.72 1.55
C ARG A 340 39.54 15.77 2.42
N GLY A 341 40.37 14.93 1.81
CA GLY A 341 41.23 13.97 2.50
C GLY A 341 40.47 12.80 3.12
N ILE A 342 39.22 12.55 2.70
CA ILE A 342 38.41 11.44 3.21
C ILE A 342 38.54 10.25 2.26
N VAL A 343 38.96 9.11 2.79
CA VAL A 343 39.07 7.85 2.05
C VAL A 343 37.68 7.24 1.89
N VAL A 344 37.30 6.98 0.64
CA VAL A 344 36.08 6.25 0.28
C VAL A 344 36.50 4.89 -0.28
N ASP A 345 35.91 3.81 0.20
CA ASP A 345 36.15 2.44 -0.28
C ASP A 345 34.88 1.79 -0.85
N LEU A 346 35.05 0.82 -1.74
CA LEU A 346 33.98 0.01 -2.31
C LEU A 346 34.11 -1.45 -1.83
N LEU A 347 33.01 -2.02 -1.32
CA LEU A 347 32.93 -3.43 -0.93
C LEU A 347 31.70 -4.11 -1.57
N THR A 348 31.95 -4.88 -2.63
CA THR A 348 30.93 -5.67 -3.36
C THR A 348 31.26 -7.17 -3.33
N GLY A 349 30.35 -8.02 -3.79
CA GLY A 349 30.57 -9.48 -3.84
C GLY A 349 31.47 -9.92 -4.99
N SER A 350 31.57 -9.12 -6.04
CA SER A 350 32.34 -9.41 -7.27
C SER A 350 33.83 -9.04 -7.22
N GLY A 351 34.30 -8.38 -6.15
CA GLY A 351 35.70 -7.99 -5.99
C GLY A 351 36.65 -9.16 -5.71
N GLY A 352 37.92 -9.04 -6.13
CA GLY A 352 38.97 -10.01 -5.80
C GLY A 352 39.20 -10.11 -4.29
N GLU A 353 39.46 -11.32 -3.76
CA GLU A 353 39.58 -11.54 -2.30
C GLU A 353 40.66 -10.66 -1.66
N LYS A 354 41.80 -10.47 -2.35
CA LYS A 354 42.89 -9.61 -1.87
C LYS A 354 42.47 -8.15 -1.69
N ASP A 355 41.66 -7.63 -2.61
CA ASP A 355 41.18 -6.24 -2.55
C ASP A 355 40.15 -6.09 -1.44
N ARG A 356 39.26 -7.09 -1.27
CA ARG A 356 38.30 -7.15 -0.17
C ARG A 356 39.00 -7.19 1.19
N ASP A 357 40.04 -8.00 1.33
CA ASP A 357 40.82 -8.09 2.57
C ASP A 357 41.54 -6.77 2.90
N ALA A 358 42.04 -6.07 1.89
CA ALA A 358 42.64 -4.76 2.08
C ALA A 358 41.61 -3.72 2.56
N VAL A 359 40.40 -3.71 1.99
CA VAL A 359 39.30 -2.85 2.43
C VAL A 359 38.88 -3.22 3.87
N ARG A 360 38.69 -4.52 4.17
CA ARG A 360 38.37 -5.00 5.53
C ARG A 360 39.45 -4.62 6.55
N ALA A 361 40.72 -4.58 6.15
CA ALA A 361 41.81 -4.12 7.02
C ALA A 361 41.70 -2.62 7.32
N ARG A 362 41.50 -1.78 6.29
CA ARG A 362 41.31 -0.32 6.46
C ARG A 362 40.07 0.04 7.29
N LEU A 363 38.99 -0.73 7.12
CA LEU A 363 37.78 -0.58 7.94
C LEU A 363 38.05 -0.83 9.42
N ARG A 364 38.84 -1.86 9.74
CA ARG A 364 39.25 -2.19 11.11
C ARG A 364 40.24 -1.20 11.73
N THR A 365 41.11 -0.59 10.92
CA THR A 365 42.07 0.44 11.41
C THR A 365 41.45 1.83 11.49
N GLY A 366 40.31 2.06 10.83
CA GLY A 366 39.64 3.35 10.79
C GLY A 366 40.17 4.30 9.71
N GLU A 367 41.02 3.81 8.80
CA GLU A 367 41.54 4.58 7.67
C GLU A 367 40.44 4.94 6.65
N THR A 368 39.47 4.05 6.47
CA THR A 368 38.30 4.28 5.62
C THR A 368 37.29 5.18 6.34
N GLY A 369 37.03 6.38 5.83
CA GLY A 369 36.00 7.27 6.39
C GLY A 369 34.59 6.88 5.94
N LEU A 370 34.43 6.51 4.67
CA LEU A 370 33.15 6.09 4.09
C LEU A 370 33.32 4.82 3.28
N VAL A 371 32.46 3.83 3.50
CA VAL A 371 32.41 2.63 2.65
C VAL A 371 31.08 2.57 1.91
N VAL A 372 31.14 2.22 0.63
CA VAL A 372 29.98 1.95 -0.20
C VAL A 372 29.96 0.47 -0.54
N GLY A 373 28.81 -0.19 -0.49
CA GLY A 373 28.77 -1.62 -0.76
C GLY A 373 27.38 -2.19 -0.90
N THR A 374 27.33 -3.50 -1.13
CA THR A 374 26.07 -4.26 -1.18
C THR A 374 25.86 -5.00 0.15
N HIS A 375 25.09 -6.09 0.13
CA HIS A 375 24.96 -7.04 1.25
C HIS A 375 26.32 -7.59 1.75
N ALA A 376 27.42 -7.39 1.02
CA ALA A 376 28.76 -7.70 1.53
C ALA A 376 29.10 -6.96 2.84
N LEU A 377 28.58 -5.75 3.06
CA LEU A 377 28.85 -4.96 4.27
C LEU A 377 28.32 -5.59 5.56
N ILE A 378 27.29 -6.44 5.47
CA ILE A 378 26.63 -7.05 6.63
C ILE A 378 27.19 -8.44 6.99
N GLN A 379 28.14 -8.97 6.20
CA GLN A 379 28.78 -10.27 6.47
C GLN A 379 29.62 -10.25 7.76
N GLU A 380 29.69 -11.37 8.49
CA GLU A 380 30.32 -11.45 9.82
C GLU A 380 31.80 -11.01 9.86
N ASP A 381 32.50 -11.14 8.76
CA ASP A 381 33.92 -10.81 8.60
C ASP A 381 34.21 -9.30 8.45
N VAL A 382 33.19 -8.47 8.23
CA VAL A 382 33.32 -7.01 8.12
C VAL A 382 33.16 -6.36 9.49
N SER A 383 34.24 -5.78 10.00
CA SER A 383 34.28 -5.05 11.28
C SER A 383 34.79 -3.63 11.09
N PHE A 384 34.19 -2.69 11.83
CA PHE A 384 34.49 -1.26 11.77
C PHE A 384 35.24 -0.82 13.01
N ALA A 385 36.18 0.12 12.84
CA ALA A 385 36.88 0.77 13.95
C ALA A 385 35.94 1.67 14.77
N ARG A 386 35.05 2.43 14.13
CA ARG A 386 34.06 3.31 14.78
C ARG A 386 32.87 3.62 13.87
N LEU A 387 31.99 2.66 13.61
CA LEU A 387 30.78 2.92 12.81
C LEU A 387 29.84 3.87 13.56
N GLY A 388 29.51 5.01 12.93
CA GLY A 388 28.60 6.01 13.50
C GLY A 388 27.36 6.29 12.66
N LEU A 389 27.39 5.98 11.37
CA LEU A 389 26.27 6.21 10.45
C LEU A 389 26.11 5.06 9.45
N VAL A 390 24.87 4.63 9.27
CA VAL A 390 24.47 3.66 8.26
C VAL A 390 23.43 4.30 7.35
N ILE A 391 23.70 4.29 6.05
CA ILE A 391 22.80 4.78 5.00
C ILE A 391 22.36 3.59 4.16
N VAL A 392 21.04 3.43 3.97
CA VAL A 392 20.48 2.36 3.13
C VAL A 392 19.72 2.97 1.97
N ASP A 393 20.12 2.67 0.73
CA ASP A 393 19.42 3.13 -0.47
C ASP A 393 18.48 2.04 -1.02
N GLU A 394 17.28 2.45 -1.45
CA GLU A 394 16.20 1.61 -1.98
C GLU A 394 15.87 0.37 -1.11
N GLN A 395 15.24 0.66 0.03
CA GLN A 395 14.92 -0.29 1.10
C GLN A 395 14.16 -1.57 0.66
N HIS A 396 13.38 -1.56 -0.42
CA HIS A 396 12.42 -2.64 -0.73
C HIS A 396 13.02 -4.03 -0.94
N ARG A 397 14.35 -4.15 -1.05
CA ARG A 397 15.05 -5.45 -1.14
C ARG A 397 15.74 -5.90 0.15
N PHE A 398 15.76 -5.09 1.20
CA PHE A 398 16.52 -5.36 2.42
C PHE A 398 15.58 -5.63 3.60
N GLY A 399 15.70 -6.81 4.20
CA GLY A 399 14.82 -7.27 5.27
C GLY A 399 15.07 -6.55 6.61
N VAL A 400 14.04 -6.50 7.46
CA VAL A 400 14.08 -5.92 8.81
C VAL A 400 15.20 -6.52 9.68
N LEU A 401 15.48 -7.83 9.54
CA LEU A 401 16.50 -8.57 10.31
C LEU A 401 17.94 -8.15 9.98
N GLN A 402 18.21 -7.66 8.76
CA GLN A 402 19.56 -7.25 8.35
C GLN A 402 19.96 -5.89 8.97
N ARG A 403 18.98 -5.08 9.38
CA ARG A 403 19.21 -3.79 10.08
C ARG A 403 19.81 -4.03 11.47
N GLN A 404 19.36 -5.08 12.15
CA GLN A 404 19.82 -5.46 13.48
C GLN A 404 21.29 -5.90 13.46
N SER A 405 21.73 -6.61 12.42
CA SER A 405 23.14 -7.00 12.27
C SER A 405 24.09 -5.81 12.09
N LEU A 406 23.63 -4.70 11.48
CA LEU A 406 24.42 -3.46 11.40
C LEU A 406 24.43 -2.68 12.72
N TRP A 407 23.35 -2.76 13.49
CA TRP A 407 23.32 -2.24 14.87
C TRP A 407 24.30 -2.98 15.76
N GLU A 408 24.36 -4.31 15.65
CA GLU A 408 25.27 -5.17 16.42
C GLU A 408 26.75 -4.99 16.04
N LYS A 409 27.02 -4.44 14.84
CA LYS A 409 28.37 -4.06 14.39
C LYS A 409 28.84 -2.70 14.91
N GLY A 410 27.96 -1.92 15.53
CA GLY A 410 28.36 -0.76 16.32
C GLY A 410 29.25 -1.19 17.49
N HIS A 411 30.07 -0.27 18.00
CA HIS A 411 30.78 -0.54 19.26
C HIS A 411 29.78 -0.88 20.36
N SER A 412 30.08 -1.84 21.23
CA SER A 412 29.18 -2.39 22.26
C SER A 412 28.60 -1.36 23.26
N ALA A 413 28.99 -0.09 23.15
CA ALA A 413 28.55 1.02 24.00
C ALA A 413 27.65 2.05 23.30
N THR A 414 27.52 2.08 21.96
CA THR A 414 26.68 3.07 21.24
C THR A 414 26.15 2.53 19.92
N VAL A 415 24.88 2.82 19.62
CA VAL A 415 24.24 2.43 18.34
C VAL A 415 24.46 3.50 17.27
N PRO A 416 24.85 3.15 16.04
CA PRO A 416 25.01 4.10 14.94
C PRO A 416 23.68 4.68 14.47
N ASP A 417 23.72 5.89 13.93
CA ASP A 417 22.57 6.51 13.28
C ASP A 417 22.20 5.78 11.99
N LEU A 418 20.90 5.70 11.70
CA LEU A 418 20.33 5.02 10.54
C LEU A 418 19.53 6.02 9.68
N LEU A 419 19.98 6.20 8.44
CA LEU A 419 19.28 6.94 7.40
C LEU A 419 18.87 6.00 6.27
N VAL A 420 17.57 5.81 6.08
CA VAL A 420 17.03 5.00 4.99
C VAL A 420 16.51 5.92 3.89
N MET A 421 16.84 5.63 2.64
CA MET A 421 16.42 6.41 1.48
C MET A 421 15.51 5.59 0.58
N THR A 422 14.48 6.23 0.03
CA THR A 422 13.64 5.61 -1.01
C THR A 422 13.32 6.61 -2.11
N ALA A 423 13.41 6.17 -3.37
CA ALA A 423 12.90 6.94 -4.49
C ALA A 423 11.47 6.62 -4.86
N THR A 424 10.86 5.57 -4.30
CA THR A 424 9.42 5.39 -4.41
C THR A 424 8.73 6.35 -3.46
N PRO A 425 7.97 7.32 -3.96
CA PRO A 425 7.09 8.09 -3.11
C PRO A 425 6.05 7.12 -2.53
N ILE A 426 5.99 7.01 -1.22
CA ILE A 426 4.95 6.29 -0.48
C ILE A 426 4.06 7.37 0.15
N PRO A 427 2.73 7.26 0.11
CA PRO A 427 1.88 8.22 0.82
C PRO A 427 2.32 8.34 2.28
N ARG A 428 2.45 9.57 2.77
CA ARG A 428 3.01 9.85 4.11
C ARG A 428 2.34 9.02 5.19
N THR A 429 1.02 8.92 5.16
CA THR A 429 0.19 8.13 6.09
C THR A 429 0.59 6.66 6.10
N LEU A 430 0.90 6.10 4.94
CA LEU A 430 1.33 4.72 4.80
C LEU A 430 2.78 4.53 5.27
N ALA A 431 3.68 5.44 4.90
CA ALA A 431 5.08 5.39 5.35
C ALA A 431 5.18 5.41 6.88
N LEU A 432 4.38 6.25 7.54
CA LEU A 432 4.33 6.36 9.00
C LEU A 432 3.70 5.16 9.71
N THR A 433 2.90 4.36 9.00
CA THR A 433 2.28 3.15 9.56
C THR A 433 3.17 1.94 9.34
N LEU A 434 3.73 1.78 8.14
CA LEU A 434 4.59 0.64 7.77
C LEU A 434 6.00 0.74 8.37
N TYR A 435 6.52 1.96 8.48
CA TYR A 435 7.86 2.24 8.98
C TYR A 435 7.79 3.14 10.23
N GLY A 436 6.76 2.97 11.06
CA GLY A 436 6.54 3.85 12.22
C GLY A 436 7.59 3.77 13.32
N ASP A 437 8.62 2.93 13.15
CA ASP A 437 9.89 2.96 13.90
C ASP A 437 10.85 4.07 13.41
N LEU A 438 10.61 4.63 12.22
CA LEU A 438 11.42 5.68 11.58
C LEU A 438 10.70 7.04 11.61
N ASP A 439 11.46 8.11 11.85
CA ASP A 439 11.02 9.47 11.58
C ASP A 439 11.06 9.76 10.08
N LEU A 440 10.10 10.53 9.55
CA LEU A 440 9.98 10.75 8.10
C LEU A 440 10.43 12.17 7.73
N SER A 441 11.41 12.26 6.82
CA SER A 441 11.78 13.48 6.12
C SER A 441 11.37 13.40 4.66
N VAL A 442 10.80 14.47 4.13
CA VAL A 442 10.32 14.53 2.73
C VAL A 442 11.02 15.64 1.97
N ILE A 443 11.64 15.28 0.83
CA ILE A 443 12.10 16.23 -0.19
C ILE A 443 11.00 16.36 -1.24
N ASP A 444 10.19 17.41 -1.09
CA ASP A 444 9.03 17.75 -1.91
C ASP A 444 9.36 18.72 -3.08
N GLN A 445 10.64 19.06 -3.27
CA GLN A 445 11.10 19.96 -4.32
C GLN A 445 12.20 19.31 -5.16
N LEU A 446 12.10 19.47 -6.48
CA LEU A 446 13.15 19.07 -7.41
C LEU A 446 14.23 20.18 -7.53
N PRO A 447 15.50 19.82 -7.79
CA PRO A 447 16.55 20.82 -8.02
C PRO A 447 16.23 21.77 -9.18
N PRO A 448 16.66 23.04 -9.10
CA PRO A 448 16.46 24.02 -10.17
C PRO A 448 17.19 23.58 -11.45
N GLY A 449 16.58 23.87 -12.62
CA GLY A 449 17.14 23.54 -13.93
C GLY A 449 16.61 22.23 -14.56
N ARG A 450 15.86 21.41 -13.81
CA ARG A 450 15.21 20.22 -14.36
C ARG A 450 13.96 20.61 -15.16
N GLN A 451 13.96 20.33 -16.45
CA GLN A 451 12.79 20.55 -17.30
C GLN A 451 11.75 19.44 -17.08
N PRO A 452 10.45 19.76 -17.02
CA PRO A 452 9.40 18.77 -16.88
C PRO A 452 9.37 17.84 -18.10
N ILE A 453 9.26 16.54 -17.84
CA ILE A 453 9.15 15.52 -18.87
C ILE A 453 7.76 15.63 -19.49
N THR A 454 7.69 15.78 -20.82
CA THR A 454 6.41 15.81 -21.53
C THR A 454 5.92 14.37 -21.68
N THR A 455 4.88 14.00 -20.93
CA THR A 455 4.28 12.66 -20.97
C THR A 455 3.04 12.65 -21.85
N GLN A 456 2.94 11.69 -22.77
CA GLN A 456 1.77 11.52 -23.66
C GLN A 456 1.41 10.05 -23.79
N TRP A 457 0.11 9.78 -23.90
CA TRP A 457 -0.44 8.44 -24.11
C TRP A 457 -0.98 8.31 -25.54
N PHE A 458 -0.57 7.25 -26.22
CA PHE A 458 -0.95 6.89 -27.58
C PHE A 458 -1.66 5.52 -27.62
N PRO A 459 -2.75 5.39 -28.39
CA PRO A 459 -3.30 4.10 -28.78
C PRO A 459 -2.29 3.26 -29.57
N ALA A 460 -2.42 1.94 -29.58
CA ALA A 460 -1.49 1.09 -30.32
C ALA A 460 -1.58 1.30 -31.85
N THR A 461 -2.70 1.83 -32.36
CA THR A 461 -2.86 2.24 -33.77
C THR A 461 -1.94 3.38 -34.17
N ASP A 462 -1.52 4.20 -33.21
CA ASP A 462 -0.74 5.43 -33.46
C ASP A 462 0.77 5.20 -33.26
N ARG A 463 1.19 3.93 -33.19
CA ARG A 463 2.59 3.55 -32.98
C ARG A 463 3.54 4.13 -34.03
N ASP A 464 3.10 4.24 -35.28
CA ASP A 464 3.94 4.77 -36.36
C ASP A 464 4.30 6.25 -36.11
N LEU A 465 3.40 7.04 -35.51
CA LEU A 465 3.67 8.42 -35.12
C LEU A 465 4.76 8.50 -34.04
N VAL A 466 4.74 7.57 -33.08
CA VAL A 466 5.78 7.47 -32.04
C VAL A 466 7.13 7.13 -32.67
N PHE A 467 7.17 6.25 -33.67
CA PHE A 467 8.40 5.89 -34.38
C PHE A 467 8.95 7.03 -35.24
N GLU A 468 8.10 7.83 -35.88
CA GLU A 468 8.51 9.04 -36.58
C GLU A 468 9.15 10.06 -35.63
N PHE A 469 8.48 10.33 -34.50
CA PHE A 469 9.01 11.22 -33.47
C PHE A 469 10.36 10.72 -32.92
N LEU A 470 10.47 9.42 -32.64
CA LEU A 470 11.71 8.80 -32.18
C LEU A 470 12.83 8.95 -33.21
N ARG A 471 12.53 8.79 -34.51
CA ARG A 471 13.50 8.97 -35.60
C ARG A 471 14.10 10.37 -35.61
N ASP A 472 13.27 11.40 -35.42
CA ASP A 472 13.74 12.78 -35.39
C ASP A 472 14.62 13.06 -34.17
N GLN A 473 14.26 12.54 -33.00
CA GLN A 473 15.08 12.67 -31.80
C GLN A 473 16.46 12.00 -31.97
N LEU A 474 16.49 10.79 -32.54
CA LEU A 474 17.75 10.09 -32.82
C LEU A 474 18.58 10.80 -33.91
N ARG A 475 17.94 11.46 -34.89
CA ARG A 475 18.62 12.32 -35.90
C ARG A 475 19.34 13.51 -35.28
N GLU A 476 18.80 14.07 -34.21
CA GLU A 476 19.45 15.13 -33.44
C GLU A 476 20.62 14.63 -32.56
N GLY A 477 20.98 13.34 -32.64
CA GLY A 477 22.09 12.76 -31.87
C GLY A 477 21.73 12.38 -30.43
N ARG A 478 20.43 12.37 -30.11
CA ARG A 478 19.92 11.97 -28.79
C ARG A 478 19.79 10.45 -28.70
N GLN A 479 19.66 9.97 -27.47
CA GLN A 479 19.43 8.55 -27.18
C GLN A 479 18.05 8.31 -26.60
N ALA A 480 17.59 7.06 -26.67
CA ALA A 480 16.26 6.69 -26.22
C ALA A 480 16.21 5.30 -25.56
N TYR A 481 15.21 5.12 -24.69
CA TYR A 481 14.83 3.83 -24.11
C TYR A 481 13.53 3.34 -24.76
N TYR A 482 13.47 2.04 -25.04
CA TYR A 482 12.25 1.36 -25.48
C TYR A 482 11.96 0.17 -24.55
N VAL A 483 10.93 0.29 -23.72
CA VAL A 483 10.62 -0.65 -22.64
C VAL A 483 9.46 -1.54 -23.04
N CYS A 484 9.65 -2.85 -22.89
CA CYS A 484 8.62 -3.86 -23.09
C CYS A 484 8.17 -4.44 -21.73
N PRO A 485 6.87 -4.68 -21.51
CA PRO A 485 6.40 -5.31 -20.28
C PRO A 485 6.85 -6.76 -20.20
N LEU A 486 6.94 -7.23 -18.95
CA LEU A 486 6.91 -8.65 -18.66
C LEU A 486 5.44 -9.10 -18.66
N ILE A 487 5.13 -10.16 -19.41
CA ILE A 487 3.82 -10.81 -19.34
C ILE A 487 3.93 -11.92 -18.30
N GLU A 488 3.06 -12.01 -17.30
CA GLU A 488 3.07 -13.14 -16.37
C GLU A 488 2.74 -14.44 -17.14
N GLU A 489 3.67 -15.40 -17.14
CA GLU A 489 3.73 -16.76 -17.76
C GLU A 489 5.10 -17.10 -18.42
N SER A 490 6.07 -17.49 -17.59
CA SER A 490 7.41 -18.10 -17.87
C SER A 490 8.59 -17.25 -18.41
N ASP A 491 9.72 -17.33 -17.70
CA ASP A 491 11.00 -16.66 -18.01
C ASP A 491 11.62 -16.93 -19.39
N GLN A 492 11.17 -17.97 -20.11
CA GLN A 492 11.68 -18.34 -21.43
C GLN A 492 11.05 -17.52 -22.57
N LEU A 493 9.73 -17.34 -22.57
CA LEU A 493 9.01 -16.54 -23.56
C LEU A 493 9.42 -15.05 -23.53
N TYR A 494 10.04 -14.58 -22.44
CA TYR A 494 10.34 -13.15 -22.21
C TYR A 494 11.60 -12.63 -22.86
N ALA A 495 12.66 -13.44 -22.87
CA ALA A 495 13.87 -13.09 -23.61
C ALA A 495 13.54 -13.03 -25.11
N GLU A 496 12.70 -13.95 -25.58
CA GLU A 496 12.25 -14.01 -26.97
C GLU A 496 11.43 -12.77 -27.37
N ALA A 497 10.53 -12.27 -26.51
CA ALA A 497 9.75 -11.06 -26.79
C ALA A 497 10.62 -9.79 -26.90
N ALA A 498 11.57 -9.60 -25.97
CA ALA A 498 12.48 -8.45 -26.01
C ALA A 498 13.48 -8.55 -27.19
N VAL A 499 13.96 -9.76 -27.49
CA VAL A 499 14.81 -10.03 -28.67
C VAL A 499 14.06 -9.75 -29.96
N ALA A 500 12.84 -10.29 -30.12
CA ALA A 500 12.02 -10.07 -31.30
C ALA A 500 11.69 -8.57 -31.49
N LYS A 501 11.43 -7.84 -30.40
CA LYS A 501 11.21 -6.40 -30.48
C LYS A 501 12.48 -5.65 -30.86
N ALA A 502 13.64 -6.03 -30.33
CA ALA A 502 14.92 -5.43 -30.73
C ALA A 502 15.24 -5.72 -32.21
N GLU A 503 14.95 -6.92 -32.71
CA GLU A 503 15.08 -7.25 -34.14
C GLU A 503 14.14 -6.41 -35.01
N MET A 504 12.89 -6.26 -34.60
CA MET A 504 11.94 -5.37 -35.29
C MET A 504 12.45 -3.91 -35.30
N LEU A 505 12.93 -3.40 -34.17
CA LEU A 505 13.47 -2.04 -34.09
C LEU A 505 14.72 -1.86 -34.96
N ARG A 506 15.57 -2.89 -35.12
CA ARG A 506 16.68 -2.87 -36.10
C ARG A 506 16.20 -2.78 -37.54
N GLN A 507 15.06 -3.36 -37.87
CA GLN A 507 14.45 -3.24 -39.20
C GLN A 507 13.81 -1.85 -39.41
N VAL A 508 13.22 -1.26 -38.36
CA VAL A 508 12.58 0.07 -38.43
C VAL A 508 13.60 1.22 -38.43
N PHE A 509 14.75 1.02 -37.77
CA PHE A 509 15.83 2.00 -37.64
C PHE A 509 17.18 1.39 -38.09
N PRO A 510 17.33 1.00 -39.36
CA PRO A 510 18.55 0.36 -39.87
C PRO A 510 19.80 1.27 -39.79
N GLU A 511 19.59 2.59 -39.70
CA GLU A 511 20.64 3.59 -39.57
C GLU A 511 21.12 3.83 -38.12
N ARG A 512 20.57 3.10 -37.13
CA ARG A 512 20.84 3.32 -35.70
C ARG A 512 21.37 2.07 -35.00
N ARG A 513 22.14 2.31 -33.94
CA ARG A 513 22.74 1.25 -33.12
C ARG A 513 21.74 0.87 -32.03
N ILE A 514 21.14 -0.31 -32.16
CA ILE A 514 20.10 -0.80 -31.25
C ILE A 514 20.68 -1.83 -30.27
N GLY A 515 20.63 -1.50 -28.98
CA GLY A 515 21.04 -2.35 -27.87
C GLY A 515 19.86 -3.16 -27.31
N LEU A 516 20.17 -4.25 -26.60
CA LEU A 516 19.19 -5.09 -25.93
C LEU A 516 19.62 -5.32 -24.47
N LEU A 517 18.68 -5.17 -23.54
CA LEU A 517 18.91 -5.48 -22.13
C LEU A 517 17.73 -6.26 -21.53
N HIS A 518 17.98 -7.45 -21.00
CA HIS A 518 16.97 -8.27 -20.34
C HIS A 518 17.52 -9.01 -19.11
N GLY A 519 16.63 -9.49 -18.24
CA GLY A 519 16.99 -10.05 -16.92
C GLY A 519 17.89 -11.30 -16.95
N ARG A 520 17.84 -12.05 -18.06
CA ARG A 520 18.67 -13.26 -18.25
C ARG A 520 20.09 -13.01 -18.75
N MET A 521 20.45 -11.79 -19.14
CA MET A 521 21.82 -11.49 -19.56
C MET A 521 22.77 -11.65 -18.37
N LYS A 522 23.97 -12.14 -18.62
CA LYS A 522 24.98 -12.22 -17.56
C LYS A 522 25.28 -10.83 -17.03
N THR A 523 25.60 -10.71 -15.74
CA THR A 523 25.84 -9.41 -15.10
C THR A 523 26.91 -8.59 -15.84
N ALA A 524 28.00 -9.24 -16.28
CA ALA A 524 29.05 -8.59 -17.08
C ALA A 524 28.55 -8.07 -18.44
N GLU A 525 27.68 -8.81 -19.12
CA GLU A 525 27.10 -8.40 -20.41
C GLU A 525 26.13 -7.22 -20.25
N ARG A 526 25.32 -7.23 -19.17
CA ARG A 526 24.44 -6.11 -18.81
C ARG A 526 25.25 -4.84 -18.53
N ALA A 527 26.30 -4.97 -17.72
CA ALA A 527 27.19 -3.85 -17.40
C ALA A 527 27.85 -3.29 -18.68
N ALA A 528 28.40 -4.14 -19.53
CA ALA A 528 29.02 -3.72 -20.79
C ALA A 528 28.02 -3.02 -21.73
N THR A 529 26.79 -3.54 -21.84
CA THR A 529 25.74 -2.93 -22.68
C THR A 529 25.31 -1.57 -22.14
N MET A 530 25.17 -1.43 -20.83
CA MET A 530 24.84 -0.16 -20.19
C MET A 530 25.95 0.87 -20.33
N GLU A 531 27.22 0.45 -20.25
CA GLU A 531 28.36 1.34 -20.46
C GLU A 531 28.44 1.80 -21.92
N ALA A 532 28.24 0.90 -22.88
CA ALA A 532 28.16 1.25 -24.31
C ALA A 532 27.00 2.24 -24.58
N PHE A 533 25.85 2.05 -23.93
CA PHE A 533 24.75 3.00 -24.01
C PHE A 533 25.14 4.35 -23.38
N ARG A 534 25.74 4.37 -22.21
CA ARG A 534 26.20 5.62 -21.56
C ARG A 534 27.26 6.36 -22.39
N ALA A 535 28.16 5.64 -23.07
CA ALA A 535 29.19 6.21 -23.93
C ALA A 535 28.65 6.75 -25.27
N GLY A 536 27.36 6.55 -25.57
CA GLY A 536 26.78 6.95 -26.85
C GLY A 536 27.13 5.99 -27.99
N GLU A 537 27.54 4.77 -27.70
CA GLU A 537 27.77 3.72 -28.70
C GLU A 537 26.48 3.02 -29.14
N ILE A 538 25.43 3.11 -28.32
CA ILE A 538 24.08 2.61 -28.61
C ILE A 538 23.12 3.81 -28.63
N ASP A 539 22.33 3.94 -29.69
CA ASP A 539 21.40 5.06 -29.86
C ASP A 539 20.03 4.77 -29.21
N LEU A 540 19.55 3.53 -29.33
CA LEU A 540 18.27 3.07 -28.77
C LEU A 540 18.49 1.79 -27.96
N LEU A 541 18.14 1.82 -26.67
CA LEU A 541 18.22 0.65 -25.79
C LEU A 541 16.84 0.02 -25.63
N THR A 542 16.67 -1.18 -26.18
CA THR A 542 15.46 -2.00 -25.99
C THR A 542 15.62 -2.84 -24.73
N ALA A 543 14.66 -2.79 -23.81
CA ALA A 543 14.81 -3.55 -22.58
C ALA A 543 13.50 -3.91 -21.89
N THR A 544 13.57 -4.87 -20.97
CA THR A 544 12.48 -5.19 -20.04
C THR A 544 12.57 -4.30 -18.78
N THR A 545 11.74 -4.56 -17.76
CA THR A 545 11.73 -3.84 -16.45
C THR A 545 13.08 -3.74 -15.73
N VAL A 546 14.12 -4.41 -16.23
CA VAL A 546 15.47 -4.43 -15.64
C VAL A 546 16.19 -3.07 -15.75
N ILE A 547 15.67 -2.12 -16.53
CA ILE A 547 16.16 -0.70 -16.53
C ILE A 547 15.93 -0.01 -15.18
N GLU A 548 15.18 -0.62 -14.25
CA GLU A 548 15.09 -0.16 -12.86
C GLU A 548 16.47 0.00 -12.18
N VAL A 549 17.55 -0.56 -12.72
CA VAL A 549 18.91 -0.41 -12.16
C VAL A 549 19.59 0.90 -12.61
N GLY A 550 19.51 1.91 -11.74
CA GLY A 550 20.57 2.88 -11.40
C GLY A 550 21.15 3.86 -12.44
N VAL A 551 21.41 3.46 -13.68
CA VAL A 551 22.35 4.18 -14.54
C VAL A 551 21.75 5.49 -15.09
N ASP A 552 22.52 6.56 -14.93
CA ASP A 552 22.21 7.91 -15.42
C ASP A 552 22.83 8.13 -16.82
N VAL A 553 22.00 8.44 -17.81
CA VAL A 553 22.41 8.74 -19.19
C VAL A 553 21.85 10.12 -19.58
N PRO A 554 22.59 11.21 -19.41
CA PRO A 554 22.09 12.57 -19.64
C PRO A 554 21.60 12.85 -21.06
N ASN A 555 22.15 12.16 -22.06
CA ASN A 555 21.77 12.30 -23.48
C ASN A 555 20.54 11.44 -23.85
N ALA A 556 20.03 10.61 -22.94
CA ALA A 556 18.79 9.87 -23.13
C ALA A 556 17.58 10.78 -22.84
N THR A 557 16.85 11.13 -23.90
CA THR A 557 15.77 12.15 -23.85
C THR A 557 14.39 11.56 -24.08
N VAL A 558 14.29 10.37 -24.68
CA VAL A 558 13.00 9.74 -24.98
C VAL A 558 12.87 8.41 -24.24
N MET A 559 11.76 8.24 -23.54
CA MET A 559 11.33 6.99 -22.91
C MET A 559 10.06 6.50 -23.58
N VAL A 560 10.11 5.37 -24.30
CA VAL A 560 8.94 4.72 -24.89
C VAL A 560 8.59 3.49 -24.06
N ILE A 561 7.34 3.37 -23.64
CA ILE A 561 6.84 2.23 -22.85
C ILE A 561 5.70 1.58 -23.64
N GLU A 562 5.96 0.36 -24.13
CA GLU A 562 4.97 -0.47 -24.82
C GLU A 562 4.04 -1.16 -23.81
N ASP A 563 2.76 -1.35 -24.16
CA ASP A 563 1.73 -1.97 -23.32
C ASP A 563 1.75 -1.43 -21.88
N ALA A 564 1.81 -0.09 -21.76
CA ALA A 564 2.04 0.62 -20.51
C ALA A 564 1.01 0.32 -19.40
N ASP A 565 -0.20 -0.13 -19.74
CA ASP A 565 -1.26 -0.52 -18.81
C ASP A 565 -0.91 -1.75 -17.96
N ARG A 566 0.04 -2.59 -18.44
CA ARG A 566 0.54 -3.75 -17.70
C ARG A 566 1.48 -3.38 -16.54
N PHE A 567 2.00 -2.17 -16.52
CA PHE A 567 2.88 -1.71 -15.45
C PHE A 567 2.09 -1.06 -14.32
N GLY A 568 2.63 -1.13 -13.10
CA GLY A 568 2.15 -0.28 -12.00
C GLY A 568 2.50 1.19 -12.20
N LEU A 569 1.71 2.08 -11.61
CA LEU A 569 1.99 3.52 -11.69
C LEU A 569 3.37 3.87 -11.09
N ALA A 570 3.75 3.22 -9.98
CA ALA A 570 5.07 3.40 -9.40
C ALA A 570 6.21 3.01 -10.37
N GLN A 571 6.05 1.90 -11.11
CA GLN A 571 7.02 1.46 -12.11
C GLN A 571 7.08 2.41 -13.31
N LEU A 572 5.93 2.85 -13.81
CA LEU A 572 5.84 3.85 -14.89
C LEU A 572 6.52 5.15 -14.50
N HIS A 573 6.32 5.60 -13.25
CA HIS A 573 6.98 6.80 -12.72
C HIS A 573 8.49 6.65 -12.61
N GLN A 574 8.98 5.51 -12.13
CA GLN A 574 10.42 5.21 -12.10
C GLN A 574 11.04 5.17 -13.50
N LEU A 575 10.37 4.53 -14.46
CA LEU A 575 10.81 4.49 -15.86
C LEU A 575 10.82 5.90 -16.46
N ARG A 576 9.76 6.70 -16.25
CA ARG A 576 9.73 8.11 -16.67
C ARG A 576 10.92 8.90 -16.09
N GLY A 577 11.26 8.68 -14.82
CA GLY A 577 12.39 9.32 -14.14
C GLY A 577 13.80 8.95 -14.65
N ARG A 578 13.92 8.01 -15.60
CA ARG A 578 15.20 7.65 -16.24
C ARG A 578 15.62 8.63 -17.33
N VAL A 579 14.72 9.46 -17.84
CA VAL A 579 15.02 10.54 -18.78
C VAL A 579 14.88 11.91 -18.10
N GLY A 580 15.26 13.00 -18.78
CA GLY A 580 15.14 14.35 -18.22
C GLY A 580 16.26 14.72 -17.23
N ARG A 581 17.46 14.18 -17.46
CA ARG A 581 18.65 14.44 -16.64
C ARG A 581 19.68 15.35 -17.32
N GLY A 582 19.56 15.56 -18.63
CA GLY A 582 20.36 16.52 -19.40
C GLY A 582 19.68 17.89 -19.55
N THR A 583 20.26 18.74 -20.40
CA THR A 583 19.75 20.08 -20.73
C THR A 583 18.63 20.06 -21.77
N HIS A 584 18.44 18.94 -22.45
CA HIS A 584 17.45 18.78 -23.51
C HIS A 584 16.08 18.40 -22.96
N ARG A 585 15.03 18.91 -23.62
CA ARG A 585 13.65 18.54 -23.32
C ARG A 585 13.46 17.04 -23.51
N SER A 586 12.84 16.41 -22.52
CA SER A 586 12.65 14.95 -22.50
C SER A 586 11.18 14.56 -22.58
N PHE A 587 10.92 13.37 -23.11
CA PHE A 587 9.61 12.87 -23.49
C PHE A 587 9.39 11.46 -22.94
N CYS A 588 8.18 11.20 -22.46
CA CYS A 588 7.76 9.86 -22.05
C CYS A 588 6.48 9.48 -22.81
N LEU A 589 6.59 8.50 -23.69
CA LEU A 589 5.54 8.08 -24.62
C LEU A 589 5.01 6.72 -24.18
N LEU A 590 3.75 6.68 -23.77
CA LEU A 590 3.06 5.49 -23.30
C LEU A 590 2.22 4.93 -24.45
N ILE A 591 2.49 3.71 -24.90
CA ILE A 591 1.72 3.05 -25.96
C ILE A 591 0.87 1.97 -25.31
N THR A 592 -0.46 2.06 -25.38
CA THR A 592 -1.36 1.00 -24.91
C THR A 592 -2.78 1.22 -25.40
N ASP A 593 -3.50 0.13 -25.62
CA ASP A 593 -4.97 0.09 -25.75
C ASP A 593 -5.56 -0.63 -24.53
N PRO A 594 -5.80 0.06 -23.39
CA PRO A 594 -6.29 -0.59 -22.20
C PRO A 594 -7.72 -1.07 -22.48
N ARG A 595 -7.89 -2.39 -22.63
CA ARG A 595 -9.20 -2.99 -22.84
C ARG A 595 -10.09 -2.67 -21.64
N SER A 596 -11.31 -2.20 -21.89
CA SER A 596 -12.38 -2.19 -20.88
C SER A 596 -12.76 -3.65 -20.61
N ASN A 597 -12.14 -4.26 -19.60
CA ASN A 597 -12.47 -5.63 -19.20
C ASN A 597 -13.84 -5.62 -18.51
N PRO A 598 -14.89 -6.26 -19.06
CA PRO A 598 -16.22 -6.30 -18.43
C PRO A 598 -16.27 -7.17 -17.17
N ASP A 599 -15.25 -8.02 -16.96
CA ASP A 599 -15.26 -9.11 -15.97
C ASP A 599 -14.28 -8.92 -14.80
N ALA A 600 -13.53 -7.81 -14.74
CA ALA A 600 -12.74 -7.49 -13.56
C ALA A 600 -13.64 -6.81 -12.50
N PRO A 601 -13.82 -7.40 -11.30
CA PRO A 601 -14.61 -6.80 -10.24
C PRO A 601 -13.79 -5.67 -9.57
N GLY A 602 -13.47 -4.63 -10.33
CA GLY A 602 -13.08 -3.34 -9.79
C GLY A 602 -14.34 -2.67 -9.24
N LEU A 603 -14.25 -2.12 -8.02
CA LEU A 603 -15.30 -1.27 -7.47
C LEU A 603 -15.47 -0.07 -8.42
N GLY A 604 -16.47 -0.13 -9.29
CA GLY A 604 -16.78 0.93 -10.22
C GLY A 604 -17.14 2.19 -9.46
N ASP A 605 -16.19 3.12 -9.38
CA ASP A 605 -16.48 4.53 -9.17
C ASP A 605 -17.26 5.06 -10.39
N SER A 606 -18.00 6.14 -10.19
CA SER A 606 -19.05 6.68 -11.07
C SER A 606 -18.59 7.17 -12.47
N GLN A 607 -17.36 6.86 -12.90
CA GLN A 607 -16.74 7.38 -14.13
C GLN A 607 -16.49 6.34 -15.24
N GLY A 608 -16.69 5.03 -15.01
CA GLY A 608 -16.71 4.02 -16.08
C GLY A 608 -15.38 3.75 -16.82
N LEU A 609 -14.24 4.22 -16.28
CA LEU A 609 -12.91 3.92 -16.81
C LEU A 609 -12.37 2.59 -16.27
N SER A 610 -11.59 1.85 -17.08
CA SER A 610 -10.83 0.71 -16.57
C SER A 610 -9.63 1.16 -15.73
N ASP A 611 -9.14 0.31 -14.84
CA ASP A 611 -7.96 0.60 -14.03
C ASP A 611 -6.75 1.01 -14.89
N GLY A 612 -6.55 0.34 -16.02
CA GLY A 612 -5.49 0.68 -16.99
C GLY A 612 -5.63 2.10 -17.56
N GLN A 613 -6.84 2.53 -17.92
CA GLN A 613 -7.09 3.90 -18.38
C GLN A 613 -6.85 4.94 -17.29
N ARG A 614 -7.25 4.62 -16.05
CA ARG A 614 -7.02 5.51 -14.90
C ARG A 614 -5.53 5.69 -14.64
N ARG A 615 -4.72 4.63 -14.75
CA ARG A 615 -3.24 4.72 -14.64
C ARG A 615 -2.65 5.62 -15.73
N MET A 616 -3.04 5.45 -17.00
CA MET A 616 -2.52 6.29 -18.09
C MET A 616 -2.85 7.76 -17.89
N LYS A 617 -4.09 8.05 -17.51
CA LYS A 617 -4.54 9.42 -17.22
C LYS A 617 -3.70 10.07 -16.11
N VAL A 618 -3.51 9.37 -14.99
CA VAL A 618 -2.68 9.86 -13.88
C VAL A 618 -1.24 10.16 -14.33
N MET A 619 -0.61 9.28 -15.11
CA MET A 619 0.75 9.50 -15.61
C MET A 619 0.89 10.72 -16.52
N VAL A 620 -0.16 11.06 -17.28
CA VAL A 620 -0.18 12.24 -18.18
C VAL A 620 -0.47 13.52 -17.39
N GLU A 621 -1.38 13.47 -16.42
CA GLU A 621 -1.85 14.65 -15.68
C GLU A 621 -0.86 15.15 -14.63
N THR A 622 -0.08 14.27 -14.02
CA THR A 622 0.84 14.65 -12.94
C THR A 622 2.25 14.10 -13.12
N THR A 623 3.22 14.96 -12.82
CA THR A 623 4.63 14.57 -12.67
C THR A 623 5.01 14.29 -11.21
N ASP A 624 4.14 14.62 -10.26
CA ASP A 624 4.39 14.48 -8.83
C ASP A 624 4.29 13.01 -8.43
N GLY A 625 5.44 12.44 -8.06
CA GLY A 625 5.51 11.08 -7.58
C GLY A 625 4.60 10.77 -6.39
N PHE A 626 4.41 11.71 -5.45
CA PHE A 626 3.53 11.49 -4.28
C PHE A 626 2.08 11.34 -4.68
N GLN A 627 1.60 12.20 -5.58
CA GLN A 627 0.25 12.10 -6.13
C GLN A 627 0.05 10.81 -6.92
N ILE A 628 1.06 10.38 -7.70
CA ILE A 628 1.03 9.12 -8.44
C ILE A 628 0.91 7.93 -7.49
N ALA A 629 1.67 7.93 -6.39
CA ALA A 629 1.62 6.87 -5.41
C ALA A 629 0.26 6.80 -4.69
N GLU A 630 -0.35 7.94 -4.38
CA GLU A 630 -1.72 7.97 -3.84
C GLU A 630 -2.74 7.39 -4.81
N GLU A 631 -2.68 7.73 -6.09
CA GLU A 631 -3.59 7.19 -7.10
C GLU A 631 -3.33 5.70 -7.40
N ASP A 632 -2.07 5.23 -7.44
CA ASP A 632 -1.75 3.79 -7.60
C ASP A 632 -2.39 2.95 -6.51
N LEU A 633 -2.35 3.47 -5.28
CA LEU A 633 -2.84 2.78 -4.10
C LEU A 633 -4.38 2.85 -3.99
N LYS A 634 -5.01 3.91 -4.54
CA LYS A 634 -6.46 3.97 -4.77
C LYS A 634 -6.91 2.95 -5.82
N ILE A 635 -6.13 2.77 -6.90
CA ILE A 635 -6.46 1.85 -8.00
C ILE A 635 -6.27 0.38 -7.58
N ARG A 636 -5.14 0.03 -6.96
CA ARG A 636 -4.82 -1.35 -6.56
C ARG A 636 -5.54 -1.79 -5.28
N GLY A 637 -5.92 -0.85 -4.42
CA GLY A 637 -6.32 -1.13 -3.06
C GLY A 637 -5.14 -1.56 -2.16
N PRO A 638 -5.32 -1.54 -0.83
CA PRO A 638 -4.22 -1.74 0.13
C PRO A 638 -3.63 -3.16 0.16
N GLY A 639 -4.31 -4.16 -0.43
CA GLY A 639 -3.95 -5.58 -0.31
C GLY A 639 -2.94 -6.10 -1.34
N GLU A 640 -2.83 -5.49 -2.52
CA GLU A 640 -1.99 -6.00 -3.63
C GLU A 640 -0.64 -5.27 -3.79
N VAL A 641 -0.49 -4.07 -3.24
CA VAL A 641 0.72 -3.23 -3.42
C VAL A 641 1.96 -3.88 -2.78
N TYR A 642 1.76 -4.82 -1.85
CA TYR A 642 2.83 -5.41 -1.03
C TYR A 642 2.75 -6.93 -1.02
N GLY A 643 2.83 -7.54 -2.21
CA GLY A 643 2.84 -8.99 -2.40
C GLY A 643 3.64 -9.74 -1.33
N THR A 644 3.02 -10.78 -0.78
CA THR A 644 3.56 -11.79 0.15
C THR A 644 4.27 -11.27 1.41
N ARG A 645 3.59 -11.43 2.56
CA ARG A 645 4.12 -11.55 3.93
C ARG A 645 5.49 -10.87 4.15
N GLN A 646 5.48 -9.54 4.19
CA GLN A 646 6.63 -8.79 4.69
C GLN A 646 6.51 -8.62 6.20
N HIS A 647 7.61 -8.84 6.92
CA HIS A 647 7.70 -8.77 8.38
C HIS A 647 7.31 -7.41 9.00
N GLY A 648 7.25 -6.32 8.21
CA GLY A 648 6.71 -5.04 8.67
C GLY A 648 5.18 -5.05 8.85
N PHE A 649 4.47 -5.82 8.03
CA PHE A 649 3.02 -6.01 8.12
C PHE A 649 2.62 -6.88 9.32
N ASP A 650 3.53 -7.72 9.83
CA ASP A 650 3.31 -8.50 11.05
C ASP A 650 3.17 -7.58 12.29
N ALA A 651 3.75 -6.38 12.26
CA ALA A 651 3.62 -5.38 13.32
C ALA A 651 2.29 -4.62 13.28
N VAL A 652 1.78 -4.35 12.06
CA VAL A 652 0.53 -3.61 11.80
C VAL A 652 -0.69 -4.53 11.92
N GLY A 653 -0.52 -5.85 11.81
CA GLY A 653 -1.62 -6.80 11.83
C GLY A 653 -2.58 -6.63 10.64
N GLN A 654 -3.49 -7.58 10.47
CA GLN A 654 -4.58 -7.40 9.50
C GLN A 654 -5.58 -6.39 10.07
N LEU A 655 -5.55 -5.15 9.59
CA LEU A 655 -6.59 -4.16 9.89
C LEU A 655 -7.95 -4.70 9.42
N ARG A 656 -8.90 -4.83 10.34
CA ARG A 656 -10.24 -5.38 10.12
C ARG A 656 -11.19 -4.36 9.51
N ILE A 657 -11.05 -3.08 9.88
CA ILE A 657 -11.95 -2.01 9.43
C ILE A 657 -11.21 -0.80 8.88
N ALA A 658 -10.07 -0.46 9.48
CA ALA A 658 -9.31 0.72 9.11
C ALA A 658 -8.64 0.52 7.75
N ASN A 659 -8.70 1.56 6.93
CA ASN A 659 -7.91 1.67 5.72
C ASN A 659 -7.00 2.89 5.89
N VAL A 660 -5.69 2.65 6.01
CA VAL A 660 -4.66 3.67 6.28
C VAL A 660 -4.75 4.88 5.35
N LEU A 661 -5.21 4.70 4.11
CA LEU A 661 -5.37 5.80 3.16
C LEU A 661 -6.67 6.56 3.35
N ARG A 662 -7.81 5.84 3.40
CA ARG A 662 -9.13 6.48 3.53
C ARG A 662 -9.26 7.18 4.88
N ASP A 663 -8.66 6.58 5.91
CA ASP A 663 -8.79 6.99 7.30
C ASP A 663 -7.51 7.72 7.79
N ALA A 664 -6.88 8.48 6.88
CA ALA A 664 -5.66 9.24 7.14
C ALA A 664 -5.79 10.23 8.31
N ARG A 665 -6.97 10.87 8.43
CA ARG A 665 -7.25 11.82 9.52
C ARG A 665 -7.28 11.12 10.86
N GLU A 666 -7.97 9.99 10.95
CA GLU A 666 -8.04 9.17 12.16
C GLU A 666 -6.66 8.63 12.53
N LEU A 667 -5.83 8.28 11.55
CA LEU A 667 -4.44 7.86 11.78
C LEU A 667 -3.60 8.97 12.41
N GLU A 668 -3.66 10.19 11.87
CA GLU A 668 -2.91 11.33 12.40
C GLU A 668 -3.33 11.68 13.83
N GLU A 669 -4.65 11.70 14.08
CA GLU A 669 -5.21 11.92 15.42
C GLU A 669 -4.76 10.81 16.39
N ALA A 670 -4.87 9.55 15.97
CA ALA A 670 -4.45 8.39 16.77
C ALA A 670 -2.95 8.43 17.10
N ARG A 671 -2.11 8.84 16.14
CA ARG A 671 -0.66 8.96 16.35
C ARG A 671 -0.32 10.04 17.38
N ALA A 672 -0.92 11.22 17.27
CA ALA A 672 -0.67 12.31 18.20
C ALA A 672 -1.01 11.88 19.65
N VAL A 673 -2.17 11.27 19.84
CA VAL A 673 -2.61 10.75 21.15
C VAL A 673 -1.66 9.66 21.66
N ALA A 674 -1.25 8.73 20.80
CA ALA A 674 -0.36 7.63 21.19
C ALA A 674 1.02 8.14 21.64
N GLN A 675 1.58 9.11 20.92
CA GLN A 675 2.87 9.73 21.26
C GLN A 675 2.81 10.49 22.58
N GLU A 676 1.72 11.21 22.85
CA GLU A 676 1.54 11.91 24.13
C GLU A 676 1.45 10.94 25.31
N ILE A 677 0.66 9.86 25.17
CA ILE A 677 0.52 8.84 26.22
C ILE A 677 1.88 8.18 26.51
N ILE A 678 2.59 7.74 25.47
CA ILE A 678 3.89 7.08 25.65
C ILE A 678 4.96 8.04 26.18
N LYS A 679 4.87 9.34 25.88
CA LYS A 679 5.78 10.35 26.45
C LYS A 679 5.53 10.56 27.94
N ALA A 680 4.27 10.53 28.38
CA ALA A 680 3.89 10.73 29.78
C ALA A 680 4.04 9.44 30.62
N ASP A 681 3.72 8.29 30.04
CA ASP A 681 3.70 6.99 30.70
C ASP A 681 4.25 5.90 29.75
N PRO A 682 5.58 5.83 29.58
CA PRO A 682 6.22 4.93 28.60
C PRO A 682 5.94 3.44 28.80
N GLU A 683 5.75 3.03 30.06
CA GLU A 683 5.47 1.65 30.45
C GLU A 683 3.97 1.38 30.66
N LEU A 684 3.12 2.38 30.36
CA LEU A 684 1.67 2.32 30.55
C LEU A 684 1.28 1.87 31.97
N GLN A 685 1.98 2.35 33.01
CA GLN A 685 1.77 1.95 34.40
C GLN A 685 0.55 2.63 35.05
N HIS A 686 0.13 3.79 34.56
CA HIS A 686 -1.00 4.53 35.13
C HIS A 686 -2.28 3.67 35.14
N PRO A 687 -3.10 3.73 36.21
CA PRO A 687 -4.33 2.94 36.31
C PRO A 687 -5.30 3.15 35.14
N GLU A 688 -5.38 4.37 34.61
CA GLU A 688 -6.22 4.70 33.46
C GLU A 688 -5.78 4.02 32.15
N HIS A 689 -4.51 3.63 32.04
CA HIS A 689 -3.93 2.93 30.88
C HIS A 689 -3.96 1.40 31.01
N ALA A 690 -4.50 0.85 32.11
CA ALA A 690 -4.55 -0.60 32.32
C ALA A 690 -5.27 -1.35 31.19
N GLY A 691 -6.34 -0.77 30.64
CA GLY A 691 -7.06 -1.30 29.48
C GLY A 691 -6.21 -1.37 28.22
N LEU A 692 -5.39 -0.34 27.97
CA LEU A 692 -4.45 -0.28 26.85
C LEU A 692 -3.36 -1.34 26.99
N ARG A 693 -2.77 -1.45 28.18
CA ARG A 693 -1.73 -2.43 28.50
C ARG A 693 -2.22 -3.87 28.31
N SER A 694 -3.43 -4.17 28.77
CA SER A 694 -4.04 -5.49 28.57
C SER A 694 -4.28 -5.78 27.08
N ALA A 695 -4.76 -4.80 26.32
CA ALA A 695 -5.03 -4.97 24.88
C ALA A 695 -3.74 -5.20 24.06
N LEU A 696 -2.64 -4.52 24.41
CA LEU A 696 -1.35 -4.74 23.77
C LEU A 696 -0.79 -6.14 24.08
N ALA A 697 -0.85 -6.59 25.34
CA ALA A 697 -0.34 -7.90 25.75
C ALA A 697 -1.14 -9.08 25.18
N GLU A 698 -2.42 -8.89 24.86
CA GLU A 698 -3.26 -9.89 24.17
C GLU A 698 -2.88 -9.99 22.69
N ALA A 699 -2.63 -8.86 22.03
CA ALA A 699 -2.20 -8.81 20.63
C ALA A 699 -0.80 -9.43 20.43
N ASP A 700 0.16 -9.16 21.33
CA ASP A 700 1.51 -9.73 21.23
C ASP A 700 1.51 -11.26 21.38
N ARG A 701 0.63 -11.81 22.24
CA ARG A 701 0.42 -13.26 22.36
C ARG A 701 -0.18 -13.89 21.11
N ALA A 702 -1.13 -13.20 20.46
CA ALA A 702 -1.72 -13.65 19.20
C ALA A 702 -0.69 -13.63 18.05
N SER A 703 0.16 -12.61 17.97
CA SER A 703 1.26 -12.55 16.98
C SER A 703 2.31 -13.65 17.20
N ALA A 704 2.68 -13.95 18.44
CA ALA A 704 3.66 -14.99 18.76
C ALA A 704 3.17 -16.41 18.38
N ALA A 705 1.86 -16.68 18.50
CA ALA A 705 1.27 -17.96 18.14
C ALA A 705 1.25 -18.24 16.63
N VAL A 706 1.29 -17.18 15.79
CA VAL A 706 1.30 -17.30 14.31
C VAL A 706 2.72 -17.56 13.77
N VAL A 707 3.76 -17.19 14.51
CA VAL A 707 5.17 -17.40 14.11
C VAL A 707 5.66 -18.82 14.40
N VAL A 708 4.96 -19.57 15.27
CA VAL A 708 5.31 -20.94 15.69
C VAL A 708 4.46 -22.00 14.97
N GLY A 709 3.55 -21.59 14.08
CA GLY A 709 2.59 -22.46 13.37
C GLY A 709 2.97 -22.81 11.94
#